data_AF-A0A1Y1VJ85-F1
#
_entry.id   AF-A0A1Y1VJ85-F1
#
_cell.length_a   1.000
_cell.length_b   1.000
_cell.length_c   1.000
_cell.angle_alpha   90.00
_cell.angle_beta   90.00
_cell.angle_gamma   90.00
#
_symmetry.space_group_name_H-M   'P 1'
#
loop_
_entity.id
_entity.type
_entity.pdbx_description
1 polymer ?
#
loop_
_entity_poly.entity_id
_entity_poly.type
_entity_poly.pdbx_seq_one_letter_code
_entity_poly.pdbx_strand_id
1 'polypeptide(L)'
;MSTISSFSQEQSITGTSLTNLNNNNSDSSSFSTTILRDFARKELIDILDSIRGKKSLVIDPSISGSLSLIAEFSLLKEHGVENIYHLQSGRFNIQCQHLVFICRPKMMNMTYIRDIILDHRQNANNEIQYYIYFVPRRTMICERVLEDAGVYGDVTIGEYHLDIVPLDDDLLSMELENSFKDLFLDGDMTSLYYVAKALLKLQTIVGIIPKIIGKGKCANYLKDTLFNLRKELEANHANSISSIPLFPLTSEIDSLIILDRSVDLITPMCTQLTYEGLIDEVYGIKSTFVELDSSLVGLSQNNANISHKLKKIPLNSNDKLFSQLRDMNFAVVGGILSQVARRIQDDYEGRHQVKTVSQIRDFIGKLNNLRAEHQSLRLHTNMTEEIRKYTLDQDFNKFLEVQQNFVAGITSHNHVEYIEEMINNQQSIQQTIRLLGLLSLVSGGVRAKSFEFFRKEIVQTYGYQHIITLDNLSKVGLFKKYDGSKNTYPSVRKNLKIIVDDVDEYNPNDISYVYSGYAPISVRLIQCACLSPNNKSMPMSGTTSLFYSTSLLSSSNSNAYTSDNNNSSSLNNNNNNNSNSNSTVSWKGWEEVLKLLPGPLFEEEQAVPSNSIYFNKKNQNQRKISIVLFLGGCTFTEISSLRFLSQQEDIQRDFIILTTDIINGNTLVDSLINQI
;
A
#
# COMPACT_ATOMS: atom_id res chain seq x y z
N MET A 1 20.31 -16.75 9.03
CA MET A 1 21.15 -16.61 10.25
C MET A 1 22.46 -15.93 9.93
N SER A 2 23.13 -16.29 8.82
CA SER A 2 24.30 -15.58 8.27
C SER A 2 24.12 -14.06 8.10
N THR A 3 22.87 -13.59 7.94
CA THR A 3 22.51 -12.21 7.60
C THR A 3 22.16 -11.32 8.78
N ILE A 4 21.87 -11.90 9.95
CA ILE A 4 21.81 -11.16 11.22
C ILE A 4 23.18 -11.18 11.88
N SER A 5 23.93 -12.28 11.72
CA SER A 5 25.32 -12.36 12.14
C SER A 5 26.24 -11.46 11.33
N SER A 6 25.99 -11.19 10.04
CA SER A 6 26.79 -10.23 9.25
C SER A 6 26.64 -8.80 9.79
N PHE A 7 25.43 -8.37 10.14
CA PHE A 7 25.19 -7.07 10.79
C PHE A 7 25.81 -6.99 12.20
N SER A 8 25.80 -8.10 12.95
CA SER A 8 26.41 -8.18 14.29
C SER A 8 27.95 -8.24 14.22
N GLN A 9 28.52 -8.89 13.21
CA GLN A 9 29.96 -9.01 12.98
C GLN A 9 30.56 -7.74 12.36
N GLU A 10 29.83 -7.00 11.53
CA GLU A 10 30.30 -5.74 10.94
C GLU A 10 30.43 -4.59 11.96
N GLN A 11 29.71 -4.64 13.09
CA GLN A 11 29.96 -3.73 14.21
C GLN A 11 31.37 -3.88 14.81
N SER A 12 32.09 -4.97 14.53
CA SER A 12 33.44 -5.21 15.07
C SER A 12 34.59 -4.81 14.13
N ILE A 13 34.36 -4.53 12.84
CA ILE A 13 35.45 -4.35 11.86
C ILE A 13 35.50 -2.95 11.21
N THR A 14 34.44 -2.14 11.26
CA THR A 14 34.53 -0.75 10.79
C THR A 14 34.49 0.24 11.94
N GLY A 15 35.67 0.69 12.38
CA GLY A 15 35.88 1.80 13.32
C GLY A 15 35.51 3.17 12.75
N THR A 16 34.32 3.31 12.19
CA THR A 16 33.71 4.60 11.84
C THR A 16 32.31 4.63 12.41
N SER A 17 32.12 5.54 13.35
CA SER A 17 30.96 5.71 14.22
C SER A 17 29.62 5.74 13.47
N LEU A 18 28.75 4.76 13.78
CA LEU A 18 27.31 4.73 13.47
C LEU A 18 26.53 5.93 14.04
N THR A 19 27.17 6.78 14.85
CA THR A 19 26.56 7.99 15.43
C THR A 19 26.57 9.20 14.50
N ASN A 20 27.30 9.18 13.38
CA ASN A 20 27.55 10.38 12.58
C ASN A 20 26.59 10.62 11.40
N LEU A 21 25.66 9.71 11.11
CA LEU A 21 24.61 9.94 10.10
C LEU A 21 23.37 10.67 10.67
N ASN A 22 23.27 10.83 12.00
CA ASN A 22 22.14 11.48 12.68
C ASN A 22 22.29 12.99 12.89
N ASN A 23 23.32 13.64 12.33
CA ASN A 23 23.69 15.01 12.75
C ASN A 23 23.49 16.12 11.71
N ASN A 24 22.60 15.97 10.74
CA ASN A 24 22.15 17.08 9.88
C ASN A 24 20.63 17.05 9.65
N ASN A 25 19.87 17.33 10.72
CA ASN A 25 18.59 18.04 10.71
C ASN A 25 18.06 18.05 12.15
N SER A 26 18.56 18.99 12.95
CA SER A 26 17.95 19.35 14.23
C SER A 26 16.61 20.03 13.94
N ASP A 27 15.54 19.23 13.78
CA ASP A 27 14.13 19.57 14.06
C ASP A 27 13.19 18.45 13.56
N SER A 28 13.24 17.26 14.19
CA SER A 28 12.10 16.32 14.40
C SER A 28 12.64 14.96 14.85
N SER A 29 12.29 14.56 16.08
CA SER A 29 12.59 13.24 16.63
C SER A 29 11.63 12.15 16.09
N SER A 30 11.46 12.07 14.77
CA SER A 30 10.57 11.13 14.07
C SER A 30 11.38 10.09 13.30
N PHE A 31 10.96 8.82 13.36
CA PHE A 31 11.53 7.72 12.57
C PHE A 31 11.58 8.10 11.08
N SER A 32 12.75 7.99 10.46
CA SER A 32 12.93 8.27 9.03
C SER A 32 12.94 6.98 8.22
N THR A 33 12.04 6.86 7.25
CA THR A 33 11.99 5.70 6.34
C THR A 33 13.18 5.64 5.38
N THR A 34 13.88 6.76 5.18
CA THR A 34 15.08 6.86 4.32
C THR A 34 16.18 5.89 4.72
N ILE A 35 16.30 5.58 6.02
CA ILE A 35 17.31 4.64 6.52
C ILE A 35 17.16 3.25 5.90
N LEU A 36 15.92 2.80 5.63
CA LEU A 36 15.65 1.50 5.00
C LEU A 36 16.10 1.51 3.54
N ARG A 37 15.86 2.62 2.83
CA ARG A 37 16.30 2.82 1.45
C ARG A 37 17.82 2.82 1.35
N ASP A 38 18.50 3.46 2.29
CA ASP A 38 19.96 3.55 2.30
C ASP A 38 20.62 2.19 2.61
N PHE A 39 20.06 1.40 3.52
CA PHE A 39 20.53 0.03 3.76
C PHE A 39 20.39 -0.86 2.53
N ALA A 40 19.22 -0.85 1.89
CA ALA A 40 18.99 -1.61 0.67
C ALA A 40 19.94 -1.17 -0.46
N ARG A 41 20.12 0.14 -0.64
CA ARG A 41 21.04 0.69 -1.65
C ARG A 41 22.48 0.28 -1.40
N LYS A 42 22.93 0.36 -0.14
CA LYS A 42 24.29 -0.02 0.24
C LYS A 42 24.54 -1.50 -0.06
N GLU A 43 23.63 -2.39 0.35
CA GLU A 43 23.77 -3.82 0.10
C GLU A 43 23.80 -4.15 -1.40
N LEU A 44 22.97 -3.48 -2.20
CA LEU A 44 23.00 -3.62 -3.66
C LEU A 44 24.35 -3.20 -4.23
N ILE A 45 24.90 -2.07 -3.79
CA ILE A 45 26.23 -1.59 -4.20
C ILE A 45 27.32 -2.59 -3.79
N ASP A 46 27.31 -3.07 -2.55
CA ASP A 46 28.29 -4.04 -2.03
C ASP A 46 28.27 -5.34 -2.85
N ILE A 47 27.07 -5.82 -3.22
CA ILE A 47 26.87 -6.94 -4.13
C ILE A 47 27.52 -6.67 -5.49
N LEU A 48 27.25 -5.51 -6.09
CA LEU A 48 27.81 -5.16 -7.40
C LEU A 48 29.34 -5.04 -7.32
N ASP A 49 29.90 -4.39 -6.30
CA ASP A 49 31.34 -4.18 -6.15
C ASP A 49 32.11 -5.45 -5.83
N SER A 50 31.45 -6.46 -5.24
CA SER A 50 32.03 -7.80 -5.06
C SER A 50 32.37 -8.48 -6.41
N ILE A 51 31.68 -8.10 -7.49
CA ILE A 51 31.88 -8.63 -8.84
C ILE A 51 32.74 -7.64 -9.64
N ARG A 52 34.02 -7.95 -9.75
CA ARG A 52 34.98 -7.09 -10.47
C ARG A 52 34.76 -7.14 -11.98
N GLY A 53 34.69 -5.97 -12.61
CA GLY A 53 34.56 -5.84 -14.07
C GLY A 53 33.18 -5.42 -14.54
N LYS A 54 33.00 -5.38 -15.85
CA LYS A 54 31.76 -4.98 -16.52
C LYS A 54 30.72 -6.10 -16.41
N LYS A 55 29.50 -5.75 -16.00
CA LYS A 55 28.42 -6.70 -15.76
C LYS A 55 27.12 -6.26 -16.46
N SER A 56 26.34 -7.25 -16.88
CA SER A 56 24.95 -7.06 -17.31
C SER A 56 24.01 -7.54 -16.21
N LEU A 57 22.97 -6.76 -15.93
CA LEU A 57 21.92 -7.16 -14.98
C LEU A 57 20.73 -7.76 -15.73
N VAL A 58 20.18 -8.83 -15.17
CA VAL A 58 18.90 -9.41 -15.59
C VAL A 58 17.97 -9.39 -14.39
N ILE A 59 16.92 -8.59 -14.46
CA ILE A 59 16.05 -8.28 -13.34
C ILE A 59 14.69 -8.92 -13.55
N ASP A 60 14.19 -9.64 -12.54
CA ASP A 60 12.81 -10.11 -12.49
C ASP A 60 11.84 -8.91 -12.61
N PRO A 61 10.93 -8.90 -13.60
CA PRO A 61 9.97 -7.80 -13.80
C PRO A 61 9.20 -7.42 -12.53
N SER A 62 8.87 -8.39 -11.67
CA SER A 62 8.09 -8.16 -10.44
C SER A 62 8.83 -7.36 -9.36
N ILE A 63 10.15 -7.18 -9.46
CA ILE A 63 10.93 -6.35 -8.52
C ILE A 63 11.57 -5.13 -9.19
N SER A 64 11.40 -4.98 -10.51
CA SER A 64 12.04 -3.89 -11.24
C SER A 64 11.54 -2.52 -10.78
N GLY A 65 10.25 -2.41 -10.44
CA GLY A 65 9.68 -1.19 -9.87
C GLY A 65 10.32 -0.85 -8.54
N SER A 66 10.33 -1.80 -7.60
CA SER A 66 10.95 -1.66 -6.28
C SER A 66 12.43 -1.28 -6.36
N LEU A 67 13.20 -1.93 -7.23
CA LEU A 67 14.63 -1.63 -7.43
C LEU A 67 14.85 -0.21 -7.94
N SER A 68 13.98 0.29 -8.82
CA SER A 68 14.08 1.66 -9.34
C SER A 68 13.85 2.74 -8.27
N LEU A 69 13.19 2.39 -7.15
CA LEU A 69 13.06 3.27 -5.98
C LEU A 69 14.30 3.28 -5.08
N ILE A 70 15.18 2.28 -5.23
CA ILE A 70 16.41 2.16 -4.46
C ILE A 70 17.58 2.80 -5.20
N ALA A 71 17.75 2.46 -6.49
CA ALA A 71 18.89 2.87 -7.29
C ALA A 71 18.50 3.21 -8.73
N GLU A 72 18.93 4.39 -9.19
CA GLU A 72 18.81 4.79 -10.60
C GLU A 72 19.88 4.11 -11.46
N PHE A 73 19.64 4.04 -12.77
CA PHE A 73 20.60 3.46 -13.72
C PHE A 73 21.96 4.19 -13.71
N SER A 74 21.96 5.50 -13.48
CA SER A 74 23.17 6.33 -13.32
C SER A 74 24.10 5.75 -12.26
N LEU A 75 23.56 5.49 -11.06
CA LEU A 75 24.29 4.87 -9.95
C LEU A 75 24.76 3.46 -10.30
N LEU A 76 23.89 2.62 -10.88
CA LEU A 76 24.27 1.25 -11.25
C LEU A 76 25.45 1.22 -12.24
N LYS A 77 25.48 2.19 -13.16
CA LYS A 77 26.55 2.33 -14.16
C LYS A 77 27.89 2.68 -13.53
N GLU A 78 27.91 3.47 -12.47
CA GLU A 78 29.12 3.77 -11.69
C GLU A 78 29.74 2.51 -11.07
N HIS A 79 28.90 1.52 -10.74
CA HIS A 79 29.30 0.21 -10.21
C HIS A 79 29.45 -0.88 -11.30
N GLY A 80 29.70 -0.48 -12.54
CA GLY A 80 30.10 -1.37 -13.63
C GLY A 80 28.97 -2.05 -14.41
N VAL A 81 27.71 -1.65 -14.19
CA VAL A 81 26.56 -2.14 -14.95
C VAL A 81 26.50 -1.46 -16.32
N GLU A 82 26.57 -2.24 -17.41
CA GLU A 82 26.47 -1.69 -18.77
C GLU A 82 25.06 -1.74 -19.33
N ASN A 83 24.35 -2.85 -19.09
CA ASN A 83 23.02 -3.12 -19.63
C ASN A 83 22.13 -3.72 -18.55
N ILE A 84 20.83 -3.40 -18.65
CA ILE A 84 19.77 -4.00 -17.82
C ILE A 84 18.77 -4.67 -18.76
N TYR A 85 18.45 -5.93 -18.47
CA TYR A 85 17.45 -6.72 -19.16
C TYR A 85 16.39 -7.19 -18.16
N HIS A 86 15.21 -7.51 -18.67
CA HIS A 86 14.18 -8.18 -17.89
C HIS A 86 14.29 -9.69 -18.04
N LEU A 87 14.11 -10.41 -16.93
CA LEU A 87 14.07 -11.86 -16.93
C LEU A 87 12.82 -12.34 -17.67
N GLN A 88 13.02 -13.05 -18.77
CA GLN A 88 11.97 -13.62 -19.61
C GLN A 88 12.53 -14.79 -20.41
N SER A 89 11.64 -15.64 -20.94
CA SER A 89 12.03 -16.63 -21.96
C SER A 89 12.61 -15.94 -23.19
N GLY A 90 13.73 -16.46 -23.70
CA GLY A 90 14.32 -16.01 -24.95
C GLY A 90 15.82 -15.79 -24.87
N ARG A 91 16.38 -15.31 -25.98
CA ARG A 91 17.82 -15.08 -26.11
C ARG A 91 18.17 -13.65 -25.74
N PHE A 92 19.24 -13.51 -24.96
CA PHE A 92 19.85 -12.22 -24.65
C PHE A 92 21.16 -12.12 -25.44
N ASN A 93 21.37 -11.01 -26.15
CA ASN A 93 22.67 -10.75 -26.75
C ASN A 93 23.58 -10.13 -25.69
N ILE A 94 24.33 -10.97 -24.99
CA ILE A 94 25.14 -10.55 -23.84
C ILE A 94 26.58 -10.32 -24.28
N GLN A 95 27.07 -9.10 -24.05
CA GLN A 95 28.41 -8.69 -24.41
C GLN A 95 29.39 -8.68 -23.22
N CYS A 96 28.86 -8.74 -21.99
CA CYS A 96 29.66 -8.68 -20.77
C CYS A 96 30.10 -10.08 -20.29
N GLN A 97 31.24 -10.15 -19.60
CA GLN A 97 31.76 -11.39 -19.00
C GLN A 97 30.94 -11.84 -17.78
N HIS A 98 30.31 -10.90 -17.07
CA HIS A 98 29.51 -11.19 -15.87
C HIS A 98 28.03 -10.95 -16.13
N LEU A 99 27.22 -11.95 -15.81
CA LEU A 99 25.77 -11.88 -15.86
C LEU A 99 25.18 -12.05 -14.47
N VAL A 100 24.48 -11.02 -13.99
CA VAL A 100 23.93 -10.98 -12.64
C VAL A 100 22.41 -10.98 -12.70
N PHE A 101 21.81 -12.07 -12.23
CA PHE A 101 20.38 -12.20 -12.06
C PHE A 101 19.97 -11.67 -10.69
N ILE A 102 18.98 -10.78 -10.64
CA ILE A 102 18.34 -10.34 -9.40
C ILE A 102 16.86 -10.72 -9.52
N CYS A 103 16.41 -11.67 -8.71
CA CYS A 103 15.07 -12.24 -8.88
C CYS A 103 14.45 -12.78 -7.60
N ARG A 104 13.12 -12.93 -7.59
CA ARG A 104 12.43 -13.65 -6.52
C ARG A 104 12.71 -15.15 -6.60
N PRO A 105 12.69 -15.88 -5.47
CA PRO A 105 12.88 -17.33 -5.44
C PRO A 105 11.63 -18.08 -5.94
N LYS A 106 11.29 -17.88 -7.22
CA LYS A 106 10.20 -18.57 -7.93
C LYS A 106 10.79 -19.65 -8.83
N MET A 107 10.15 -20.82 -8.90
CA MET A 107 10.58 -21.91 -9.77
C MET A 107 10.62 -21.48 -11.24
N MET A 108 9.65 -20.68 -11.70
CA MET A 108 9.61 -20.17 -13.07
C MET A 108 10.84 -19.32 -13.42
N ASN A 109 11.32 -18.50 -12.49
CA ASN A 109 12.54 -17.72 -12.68
C ASN A 109 13.76 -18.64 -12.86
N MET A 110 13.83 -19.75 -12.12
CA MET A 110 14.92 -20.71 -12.26
C MET A 110 14.87 -21.42 -13.62
N THR A 111 13.67 -21.71 -14.14
CA THR A 111 13.47 -22.24 -15.49
C THR A 111 14.03 -21.28 -16.54
N TYR A 112 13.72 -19.98 -16.44
CA TYR A 112 14.27 -18.97 -17.36
C TYR A 112 15.78 -18.87 -17.27
N ILE A 113 16.34 -18.79 -16.05
CA ILE A 113 17.79 -18.71 -15.84
C ILE A 113 18.50 -19.94 -16.42
N ARG A 114 17.95 -21.14 -16.18
CA ARG A 114 18.44 -22.39 -16.78
C ARG A 114 18.49 -22.28 -18.30
N ASP A 115 17.39 -21.86 -18.93
CA ASP A 115 17.30 -21.82 -20.40
C ASP A 115 18.32 -20.85 -21.00
N ILE A 116 18.56 -19.71 -20.34
CA ILE A 116 19.59 -18.73 -20.72
C ILE A 116 21.00 -19.35 -20.63
N ILE A 117 21.31 -20.03 -19.53
CA ILE A 117 22.63 -20.66 -19.32
C ILE A 117 22.87 -21.76 -20.36
N LEU A 118 21.86 -22.59 -20.63
CA LEU A 118 21.97 -23.67 -21.60
C LEU A 118 22.13 -23.16 -23.05
N ASP A 119 21.43 -22.09 -23.42
CA ASP A 119 21.60 -21.46 -24.75
C ASP A 119 23.01 -20.86 -24.91
N HIS A 120 23.53 -20.19 -23.87
CA HIS A 120 24.90 -19.66 -23.89
C HIS A 120 25.95 -20.77 -23.95
N ARG A 121 25.78 -21.89 -23.23
CA ARG A 121 26.69 -23.05 -23.32
C ARG A 121 26.81 -23.61 -24.74
N GLN A 122 25.76 -23.50 -25.55
CA GLN A 122 25.74 -24.01 -26.93
C GLN A 122 26.29 -23.00 -27.95
N ASN A 123 26.06 -21.70 -27.72
CA ASN A 123 26.24 -20.66 -28.74
C ASN A 123 27.34 -19.62 -28.42
N ALA A 124 27.82 -19.53 -27.18
CA ALA A 124 28.75 -18.47 -26.77
C ALA A 124 30.22 -18.87 -26.95
N ASN A 125 31.00 -18.01 -27.58
CA ASN A 125 32.47 -18.11 -27.64
C ASN A 125 33.16 -17.54 -26.38
N ASN A 126 32.42 -16.89 -25.48
CA ASN A 126 32.95 -16.23 -24.28
C ASN A 126 32.60 -17.03 -23.02
N GLU A 127 33.56 -17.13 -22.11
CA GLU A 127 33.39 -17.74 -20.78
C GLU A 127 32.62 -16.77 -19.87
N ILE A 128 31.28 -16.85 -19.89
CA ILE A 128 30.39 -16.03 -19.07
C ILE A 128 30.33 -16.59 -17.65
N GLN A 129 30.45 -15.73 -16.64
CA GLN A 129 30.22 -16.08 -15.25
C GLN A 129 28.83 -15.63 -14.80
N TYR A 130 28.10 -16.53 -14.15
CA TYR A 130 26.72 -16.31 -13.74
C TYR A 130 26.60 -16.10 -12.24
N TYR A 131 25.79 -15.12 -11.84
CA TYR A 131 25.50 -14.79 -10.45
C TYR A 131 23.99 -14.71 -10.26
N ILE A 132 23.44 -15.29 -9.20
CA ILE A 132 22.03 -15.19 -8.84
C ILE A 132 21.91 -14.59 -7.44
N TYR A 133 21.30 -13.42 -7.34
CA TYR A 133 20.93 -12.81 -6.06
C TYR A 133 19.43 -12.91 -5.86
N PHE A 134 19.04 -13.75 -4.89
CA PHE A 134 17.64 -13.95 -4.55
C PHE A 134 17.12 -12.83 -3.66
N VAL A 135 15.90 -12.34 -3.97
CA VAL A 135 15.20 -11.30 -3.21
C VAL A 135 13.94 -11.85 -2.54
N PRO A 136 13.77 -11.70 -1.21
CA PRO A 136 14.77 -11.24 -0.24
C PRO A 136 15.75 -12.33 0.18
N ARG A 137 15.48 -13.60 -0.15
CA ARG A 137 16.26 -14.77 0.29
C ARG A 137 16.20 -15.94 -0.68
N ARG A 138 17.19 -16.83 -0.59
CA ARG A 138 17.23 -18.07 -1.37
C ARG A 138 16.39 -19.17 -0.74
N THR A 139 15.89 -20.07 -1.58
CA THR A 139 15.09 -21.23 -1.15
C THR A 139 15.71 -22.52 -1.66
N MET A 140 15.62 -23.58 -0.85
CA MET A 140 16.15 -24.91 -1.20
C MET A 140 15.49 -25.46 -2.48
N ILE A 141 14.22 -25.12 -2.72
CA ILE A 141 13.48 -25.54 -3.91
C ILE A 141 14.11 -24.94 -5.18
N CYS A 142 14.48 -23.65 -5.17
CA CYS A 142 15.12 -23.02 -6.31
C CYS A 142 16.52 -23.59 -6.58
N GLU A 143 17.31 -23.83 -5.53
CA GLU A 143 18.62 -24.48 -5.65
C GLU A 143 18.47 -25.88 -6.28
N ARG A 144 17.47 -26.65 -5.82
CA ARG A 144 17.20 -27.98 -6.35
C ARG A 144 16.83 -27.98 -7.84
N VAL A 145 16.03 -27.01 -8.28
CA VAL A 145 15.69 -26.86 -9.71
C VAL A 145 16.94 -26.63 -10.57
N LEU A 146 17.90 -25.84 -10.07
CA LEU A 146 19.17 -25.60 -10.77
C LEU A 146 20.08 -26.84 -10.75
N GLU A 147 20.09 -27.60 -9.64
CA GLU A 147 20.83 -28.86 -9.51
C GLU A 147 20.32 -29.92 -10.49
N ASP A 148 19.01 -30.17 -10.50
CA ASP A 148 18.37 -31.16 -11.37
C ASP A 148 18.53 -30.79 -12.85
N ALA A 149 18.68 -29.50 -13.16
CA ALA A 149 18.98 -29.02 -14.50
C ALA A 149 20.47 -29.05 -14.90
N GLY A 150 21.39 -29.37 -13.97
CA GLY A 150 22.83 -29.44 -14.24
C GLY A 150 23.51 -28.09 -14.48
N VAL A 151 22.92 -26.99 -13.99
CA VAL A 151 23.45 -25.62 -14.10
C VAL A 151 23.86 -25.02 -12.75
N TYR A 152 23.55 -25.68 -11.63
CA TYR A 152 23.90 -25.21 -10.29
C TYR A 152 25.40 -24.92 -10.12
N GLY A 153 26.27 -25.74 -10.72
CA GLY A 153 27.72 -25.56 -10.67
C GLY A 153 28.26 -24.36 -11.45
N ASP A 154 27.45 -23.76 -12.34
CA ASP A 154 27.87 -22.60 -13.15
C ASP A 154 27.55 -21.26 -12.46
N VAL A 155 26.72 -21.29 -11.42
CA VAL A 155 26.14 -20.09 -10.82
C VAL A 155 26.71 -19.83 -9.43
N THR A 156 27.08 -18.58 -9.17
CA THR A 156 27.36 -18.10 -7.82
C THR A 156 26.07 -17.57 -7.21
N ILE A 157 25.62 -18.14 -6.09
CA ILE A 157 24.35 -17.80 -5.46
C ILE A 157 24.57 -16.90 -4.24
N GLY A 158 23.84 -15.80 -4.18
CA GLY A 158 23.75 -14.86 -3.06
C GLY A 158 22.31 -14.49 -2.72
N GLU A 159 22.16 -13.67 -1.68
CA GLU A 159 20.88 -13.09 -1.25
C GLU A 159 21.01 -11.56 -1.29
N TYR A 160 19.92 -10.87 -1.64
CA TYR A 160 19.82 -9.42 -1.55
C TYR A 160 18.57 -9.07 -0.72
N HIS A 161 18.76 -8.53 0.48
CA HIS A 161 17.72 -8.33 1.49
C HIS A 161 16.92 -7.05 1.28
N LEU A 162 16.33 -6.91 0.10
CA LEU A 162 15.30 -5.91 -0.19
C LEU A 162 13.97 -6.39 0.41
N ASP A 163 13.80 -6.15 1.72
CA ASP A 163 12.63 -6.57 2.48
C ASP A 163 11.50 -5.54 2.41
N ILE A 164 11.74 -4.34 2.96
CA ILE A 164 10.77 -3.23 3.04
C ILE A 164 11.25 -2.12 2.12
N VAL A 165 10.37 -1.69 1.22
CA VAL A 165 10.60 -0.63 0.24
C VAL A 165 9.83 0.62 0.68
N PRO A 166 10.53 1.72 0.98
CA PRO A 166 9.87 3.01 1.26
C PRO A 166 9.31 3.61 -0.03
N LEU A 167 7.98 3.57 -0.16
CA LEU A 167 7.24 4.19 -1.25
C LEU A 167 7.06 5.70 -1.02
N ASP A 168 6.91 6.09 0.25
CA ASP A 168 6.79 7.48 0.70
C ASP A 168 7.36 7.63 2.13
N ASP A 169 7.29 8.83 2.70
CA ASP A 169 7.75 9.12 4.07
C ASP A 169 6.93 8.36 5.12
N ASP A 170 5.65 8.08 4.85
CA ASP A 170 4.72 7.39 5.73
C ASP A 170 4.25 6.02 5.19
N LEU A 171 4.75 5.59 4.03
CA LEU A 171 4.29 4.41 3.32
C LEU A 171 5.43 3.45 2.97
N LEU A 172 5.31 2.24 3.48
CA LEU A 172 6.22 1.12 3.33
C LEU A 172 5.49 -0.06 2.69
N SER A 173 6.15 -0.74 1.76
CA SER A 173 5.60 -1.92 1.09
C SER A 173 6.65 -3.02 0.97
N MET A 174 6.25 -4.29 1.05
CA MET A 174 7.11 -5.40 0.66
C MET A 174 6.99 -5.74 -0.84
N GLU A 175 6.05 -5.09 -1.54
CA GLU A 175 5.74 -5.29 -2.97
C GLU A 175 5.49 -6.77 -3.32
N LEU A 176 5.00 -7.57 -2.38
CA LEU A 176 4.75 -9.00 -2.52
C LEU A 176 3.45 -9.25 -3.31
N GLU A 177 3.54 -9.07 -4.63
CA GLU A 177 2.48 -9.42 -5.59
C GLU A 177 1.85 -10.79 -5.28
N ASN A 178 0.52 -10.85 -5.34
CA ASN A 178 -0.30 -12.04 -5.03
C ASN A 178 -0.27 -12.50 -3.57
N SER A 179 0.29 -11.72 -2.63
CA SER A 179 0.31 -12.06 -1.21
C SER A 179 -1.09 -12.40 -0.64
N PHE A 180 -2.16 -11.78 -1.15
CA PHE A 180 -3.52 -12.14 -0.76
C PHE A 180 -3.86 -13.60 -1.13
N LYS A 181 -3.63 -13.98 -2.38
CA LYS A 181 -3.89 -15.32 -2.89
C LYS A 181 -3.06 -16.35 -2.12
N ASP A 182 -1.76 -16.10 -2.00
CA ASP A 182 -0.83 -16.99 -1.31
C ASP A 182 -1.31 -17.27 0.12
N LEU A 183 -1.64 -16.21 0.87
CA LEU A 183 -2.04 -16.32 2.28
C LEU A 183 -3.43 -16.93 2.50
N PHE A 184 -4.42 -16.47 1.74
CA PHE A 184 -5.83 -16.71 2.05
C PHE A 184 -6.51 -17.74 1.15
N LEU A 185 -5.95 -18.02 -0.03
CA LEU A 185 -6.43 -19.07 -0.94
C LEU A 185 -5.55 -20.32 -0.86
N ASP A 186 -4.24 -20.17 -1.07
CA ASP A 186 -3.32 -21.30 -1.22
C ASP A 186 -2.79 -21.81 0.14
N GLY A 187 -2.85 -20.98 1.17
CA GLY A 187 -2.33 -21.28 2.51
C GLY A 187 -0.79 -21.24 2.58
N ASP A 188 -0.14 -20.60 1.62
CA ASP A 188 1.29 -20.36 1.60
C ASP A 188 1.66 -19.20 2.54
N MET A 189 2.37 -19.53 3.62
CA MET A 189 2.79 -18.60 4.67
C MET A 189 4.17 -17.98 4.41
N THR A 190 4.76 -18.19 3.22
CA THR A 190 6.10 -17.70 2.86
C THR A 190 6.22 -16.19 3.05
N SER A 191 5.20 -15.42 2.63
CA SER A 191 5.19 -13.96 2.80
C SER A 191 5.18 -13.54 4.28
N LEU A 192 4.49 -14.27 5.18
CA LEU A 192 4.51 -13.96 6.61
C LEU A 192 5.89 -14.17 7.23
N TYR A 193 6.64 -15.16 6.76
CA TYR A 193 8.02 -15.36 7.21
C TYR A 193 8.91 -14.20 6.77
N TYR A 194 8.74 -13.69 5.54
CA TYR A 194 9.46 -12.50 5.06
C TYR A 194 9.09 -11.27 5.89
N VAL A 195 7.80 -11.04 6.15
CA VAL A 195 7.32 -9.96 7.02
C VAL A 195 7.91 -10.07 8.43
N ALA A 196 7.93 -11.26 9.02
CA ALA A 196 8.48 -11.47 10.36
C ALA A 196 9.98 -11.15 10.42
N LYS A 197 10.75 -11.54 9.39
CA LYS A 197 12.17 -11.21 9.28
C LYS A 197 12.40 -9.72 9.07
N ALA A 198 11.59 -9.09 8.24
CA ALA A 198 11.63 -7.65 7.99
C ALA A 198 11.33 -6.85 9.27
N LEU A 199 10.31 -7.23 10.03
CA LEU A 199 9.98 -6.61 11.32
C LEU A 199 11.08 -6.83 12.36
N LEU A 200 11.68 -8.03 12.40
CA LEU A 200 12.79 -8.30 13.30
C LEU A 200 14.02 -7.44 12.96
N LYS A 201 14.35 -7.31 11.67
CA LYS A 201 15.39 -6.41 11.17
C LYS A 201 15.07 -4.96 11.53
N LEU A 202 13.83 -4.52 11.36
CA LEU A 202 13.39 -3.19 11.76
C LEU A 202 13.60 -2.96 13.27
N GLN A 203 13.24 -3.93 14.13
CA GLN A 203 13.47 -3.82 15.57
C GLN A 203 14.95 -3.67 15.96
N THR A 204 15.89 -4.20 15.17
CA THR A 204 17.34 -3.96 15.40
C THR A 204 17.75 -2.51 15.11
N ILE A 205 16.97 -1.79 14.30
CA ILE A 205 17.19 -0.39 13.95
C ILE A 205 16.47 0.53 14.94
N VAL A 206 15.19 0.27 15.21
CA VAL A 206 14.29 1.20 15.91
C VAL A 206 14.05 0.85 17.38
N GLY A 207 14.49 -0.31 17.85
CA GLY A 207 14.15 -0.86 19.16
C GLY A 207 12.97 -1.83 19.13
N ILE A 208 12.78 -2.57 20.23
CA ILE A 208 11.63 -3.48 20.38
C ILE A 208 10.34 -2.65 20.50
N ILE A 209 9.40 -2.87 19.59
CA ILE A 209 8.10 -2.19 19.59
C ILE A 209 7.30 -2.60 20.84
N PRO A 210 6.99 -1.71 21.80
CA PRO A 210 6.47 -2.12 23.10
C PRO A 210 5.10 -2.82 23.07
N LYS A 211 4.24 -2.44 22.12
CA LYS A 211 2.85 -2.92 22.04
C LYS A 211 2.58 -3.52 20.66
N ILE A 212 2.06 -4.74 20.62
CA ILE A 212 1.55 -5.34 19.37
C ILE A 212 0.09 -5.70 19.59
N ILE A 213 -0.78 -5.18 18.72
CA ILE A 213 -2.17 -5.61 18.65
C ILE A 213 -2.47 -6.13 17.25
N GLY A 214 -3.45 -7.02 17.13
CA GLY A 214 -3.86 -7.43 15.80
C GLY A 214 -5.18 -8.17 15.73
N LYS A 215 -5.65 -8.28 14.49
CA LYS A 215 -6.91 -8.93 14.13
C LYS A 215 -6.70 -9.73 12.86
N GLY A 216 -6.87 -11.04 12.95
CA GLY A 216 -6.65 -11.96 11.83
C GLY A 216 -5.87 -13.23 12.20
N LYS A 217 -6.05 -14.27 11.40
CA LYS A 217 -5.35 -15.56 11.58
C LYS A 217 -3.87 -15.41 11.20
N CYS A 218 -3.60 -14.77 10.07
CA CYS A 218 -2.24 -14.52 9.59
C CYS A 218 -1.54 -13.52 10.51
N ALA A 219 -2.24 -12.51 11.02
CA ALA A 219 -1.74 -11.57 12.02
C ALA A 219 -1.28 -12.29 13.31
N ASN A 220 -2.07 -13.23 13.83
CA ASN A 220 -1.68 -13.99 15.02
C ASN A 220 -0.49 -14.93 14.72
N TYR A 221 -0.47 -15.58 13.56
CA TYR A 221 0.65 -16.41 13.14
C TYR A 221 1.95 -15.61 12.97
N LEU A 222 1.87 -14.42 12.38
CA LEU A 222 2.99 -13.50 12.22
C LEU A 222 3.57 -13.10 13.58
N LYS A 223 2.71 -12.74 14.54
CA LYS A 223 3.10 -12.43 15.92
C LYS A 223 3.88 -13.57 16.56
N ASP A 224 3.36 -14.80 16.49
CA ASP A 224 4.02 -15.99 17.04
C ASP A 224 5.38 -16.23 16.35
N THR A 225 5.43 -16.08 15.02
CA THR A 225 6.66 -16.24 14.22
C THR A 225 7.71 -15.20 14.60
N LEU A 226 7.34 -13.92 14.70
CA LEU A 226 8.23 -12.83 15.12
C LEU A 226 8.82 -13.11 16.51
N PHE A 227 8.01 -13.57 17.45
CA PHE A 227 8.46 -13.87 18.80
C PHE A 227 9.43 -15.05 18.84
N ASN A 228 9.16 -16.10 18.07
CA ASN A 228 10.06 -17.24 17.95
C ASN A 228 11.41 -16.86 17.32
N LEU A 229 11.37 -16.10 16.22
CA LEU A 229 12.58 -15.63 15.54
C LEU A 229 13.43 -14.72 16.44
N ARG A 230 12.80 -13.87 17.25
CA ARG A 230 13.53 -13.05 18.21
C ARG A 230 14.16 -13.89 19.32
N LYS A 231 13.43 -14.84 19.91
CA LYS A 231 13.97 -15.73 20.97
C LYS A 231 15.20 -16.49 20.48
N GLU A 232 15.14 -17.02 19.25
CA GLU A 232 16.26 -17.70 18.60
C GLU A 232 17.46 -16.77 18.43
N LEU A 233 17.22 -15.54 18.01
CA LEU A 233 18.25 -14.53 17.78
C LEU A 233 18.90 -14.08 19.10
N GLU A 234 18.12 -13.86 20.16
CA GLU A 234 18.61 -13.55 21.51
C GLU A 234 19.44 -14.70 22.10
N ALA A 235 19.00 -15.95 21.93
CA ALA A 235 19.74 -17.12 22.38
C ALA A 235 21.10 -17.26 21.66
N ASN A 236 21.14 -16.99 20.35
CA ASN A 236 22.39 -16.97 19.58
C ASN A 236 23.32 -15.84 20.04
N HIS A 237 22.78 -14.66 20.33
CA HIS A 237 23.58 -13.53 20.82
C HIS A 237 24.13 -13.77 22.24
N ALA A 238 23.36 -14.41 23.12
CA ALA A 238 23.83 -14.77 24.47
C ALA A 238 25.02 -15.74 24.46
N ASN A 239 25.13 -16.56 23.41
CA ASN A 239 26.27 -17.45 23.19
C ASN A 239 27.50 -16.74 22.58
N SER A 240 27.35 -15.52 22.06
CA SER A 240 28.45 -14.72 21.52
C SER A 240 29.03 -13.77 22.58
N ILE A 241 30.34 -13.56 22.57
CA ILE A 241 31.08 -12.72 23.55
C ILE A 241 30.85 -11.20 23.29
N SER A 242 29.89 -10.82 22.45
CA SER A 242 29.62 -9.41 22.13
C SER A 242 28.95 -8.68 23.30
N SER A 243 29.60 -7.63 23.79
CA SER A 243 29.08 -6.73 24.82
C SER A 243 28.09 -5.69 24.27
N ILE A 244 27.76 -5.73 22.98
CA ILE A 244 26.90 -4.75 22.32
C ILE A 244 25.45 -5.19 22.48
N PRO A 245 24.53 -4.29 22.90
CA PRO A 245 23.12 -4.63 22.95
C PRO A 245 22.58 -4.87 21.54
N LEU A 246 21.87 -5.98 21.39
CA LEU A 246 21.30 -6.42 20.14
C LEU A 246 20.18 -5.52 19.59
N PHE A 247 19.42 -4.90 20.51
CA PHE A 247 18.36 -3.97 20.21
C PHE A 247 18.63 -2.63 20.91
N PRO A 248 18.25 -1.50 20.30
CA PRO A 248 18.22 -0.22 21.00
C PRO A 248 17.46 -0.28 22.33
N LEU A 249 17.94 0.45 23.35
CA LEU A 249 17.35 0.48 24.69
C LEU A 249 15.96 1.14 24.73
N THR A 250 15.65 1.96 23.74
CA THR A 250 14.38 2.68 23.60
C THR A 250 13.81 2.42 22.22
N SER A 251 12.49 2.34 22.12
CA SER A 251 11.80 2.25 20.84
C SER A 251 11.46 3.63 20.29
N GLU A 252 11.75 3.86 19.02
CA GLU A 252 11.22 5.01 18.27
C GLU A 252 9.72 4.83 17.98
N ILE A 253 9.26 3.58 17.88
CA ILE A 253 7.90 3.19 17.52
C ILE A 253 7.13 2.71 18.75
N ASP A 254 5.96 3.27 19.01
CA ASP A 254 5.17 2.99 20.22
C ASP A 254 4.30 1.73 20.08
N SER A 255 3.80 1.44 18.88
CA SER A 255 2.90 0.30 18.65
C SER A 255 2.93 -0.25 17.23
N LEU A 256 2.64 -1.54 17.10
CA LEU A 256 2.38 -2.25 15.84
C LEU A 256 0.94 -2.77 15.84
N ILE A 257 0.16 -2.38 14.83
CA ILE A 257 -1.24 -2.79 14.61
C ILE A 257 -1.28 -3.67 13.37
N ILE A 258 -1.64 -4.95 13.50
CA ILE A 258 -1.58 -5.93 12.40
C ILE A 258 -3.00 -6.35 11.99
N LEU A 259 -3.34 -6.19 10.71
CA LEU A 259 -4.65 -6.54 10.15
C LEU A 259 -4.53 -7.50 8.98
N ASP A 260 -5.30 -8.60 9.01
CA ASP A 260 -5.51 -9.43 7.83
C ASP A 260 -6.49 -8.76 6.86
N ARG A 261 -6.20 -8.79 5.56
CA ARG A 261 -7.14 -8.34 4.52
C ARG A 261 -8.47 -9.07 4.57
N SER A 262 -8.47 -10.35 4.95
CA SER A 262 -9.70 -11.17 5.10
C SER A 262 -10.66 -10.66 6.19
N VAL A 263 -10.24 -9.76 7.06
CA VAL A 263 -11.10 -9.10 8.06
C VAL A 263 -12.06 -8.12 7.40
N ASP A 264 -11.64 -7.51 6.30
CA ASP A 264 -12.41 -6.53 5.53
C ASP A 264 -12.15 -6.72 4.03
N LEU A 265 -12.95 -7.58 3.41
CA LEU A 265 -12.99 -7.74 1.95
C LEU A 265 -13.96 -6.76 1.27
N ILE A 266 -14.71 -5.96 2.03
CA ILE A 266 -15.71 -5.03 1.46
C ILE A 266 -14.99 -3.83 0.86
N THR A 267 -14.09 -3.21 1.63
CA THR A 267 -13.33 -2.03 1.21
C THR A 267 -12.65 -2.17 -0.16
N PRO A 268 -11.85 -3.22 -0.44
CA PRO A 268 -11.21 -3.35 -1.76
C PRO A 268 -12.21 -3.58 -2.90
N MET A 269 -13.44 -4.06 -2.63
CA MET A 269 -14.43 -4.27 -3.70
C MET A 269 -15.11 -2.97 -4.14
N CYS A 270 -15.17 -1.98 -3.25
CA CYS A 270 -15.69 -0.65 -3.55
C CYS A 270 -14.77 0.13 -4.49
N THR A 271 -15.33 0.87 -5.43
CA THR A 271 -14.58 1.79 -6.29
C THR A 271 -14.00 2.93 -5.46
N GLN A 272 -12.68 3.10 -5.52
CA GLN A 272 -11.99 4.17 -4.80
C GLN A 272 -12.37 5.56 -5.34
N LEU A 273 -12.68 6.53 -4.46
CA LEU A 273 -13.14 7.88 -4.88
C LEU A 273 -12.19 9.03 -4.51
N THR A 274 -11.02 8.72 -3.95
CA THR A 274 -9.91 9.68 -3.81
C THR A 274 -9.19 9.89 -5.14
N TYR A 275 -8.46 10.99 -5.30
CA TYR A 275 -7.71 11.26 -6.53
C TYR A 275 -6.72 10.15 -6.89
N GLU A 276 -5.86 9.74 -5.96
CA GLU A 276 -4.88 8.67 -6.19
C GLU A 276 -5.57 7.31 -6.39
N GLY A 277 -6.62 7.04 -5.61
CA GLY A 277 -7.46 5.85 -5.77
C GLY A 277 -8.11 5.73 -7.16
N LEU A 278 -8.60 6.83 -7.74
CA LEU A 278 -9.15 6.81 -9.12
C LEU A 278 -8.06 6.71 -10.19
N ILE A 279 -6.88 7.28 -9.96
CA ILE A 279 -5.73 7.03 -10.85
C ILE A 279 -5.42 5.53 -10.87
N ASP A 280 -5.44 4.87 -9.71
CA ASP A 280 -5.19 3.43 -9.59
C ASP A 280 -6.31 2.58 -10.20
N GLU A 281 -7.59 2.96 -10.05
CA GLU A 281 -8.72 2.26 -10.70
C GLU A 281 -8.70 2.37 -12.23
N VAL A 282 -8.27 3.52 -12.78
CA VAL A 282 -8.30 3.79 -14.23
C VAL A 282 -7.02 3.34 -14.94
N TYR A 283 -5.86 3.61 -14.36
CA TYR A 283 -4.56 3.38 -15.00
C TYR A 283 -3.73 2.27 -14.33
N GLY A 284 -3.98 2.00 -13.05
CA GLY A 284 -3.14 1.15 -12.23
C GLY A 284 -1.83 1.83 -11.82
N ILE A 285 -1.52 1.79 -10.53
CA ILE A 285 -0.25 2.29 -9.99
C ILE A 285 0.62 1.09 -9.59
N LYS A 286 1.87 1.05 -10.05
CA LYS A 286 2.84 0.01 -9.68
C LYS A 286 4.15 0.63 -9.19
N SER A 287 4.52 0.33 -7.94
CA SER A 287 5.72 0.86 -7.27
C SER A 287 5.86 2.38 -7.40
N THR A 288 4.78 3.13 -7.13
CA THR A 288 4.68 4.61 -7.28
C THR A 288 4.72 5.13 -8.72
N PHE A 289 4.60 4.27 -9.73
CA PHE A 289 4.57 4.70 -11.12
C PHE A 289 3.25 4.40 -11.81
N VAL A 290 2.86 5.30 -12.70
CA VAL A 290 1.74 5.13 -13.64
C VAL A 290 2.26 5.19 -15.07
N GLU A 291 1.66 4.40 -15.98
CA GLU A 291 1.98 4.44 -17.41
C GLU A 291 0.89 5.22 -18.16
N LEU A 292 1.28 6.35 -18.75
CA LEU A 292 0.35 7.27 -19.42
C LEU A 292 0.73 7.48 -20.88
N ASP A 293 -0.26 7.72 -21.74
CA ASP A 293 0.01 8.11 -23.12
C ASP A 293 0.80 9.43 -23.17
N SER A 294 1.78 9.52 -24.06
CA SER A 294 2.61 10.71 -24.27
C SER A 294 1.82 12.02 -24.46
N SER A 295 0.61 11.95 -25.01
CA SER A 295 -0.31 13.08 -25.17
C SER A 295 -0.75 13.68 -23.83
N LEU A 296 -1.00 12.85 -22.82
CA LEU A 296 -1.42 13.27 -21.48
C LEU A 296 -0.29 13.96 -20.71
N VAL A 297 0.97 13.61 -20.99
CA VAL A 297 2.16 14.19 -20.33
C VAL A 297 2.52 15.57 -20.91
N GLY A 298 1.87 16.00 -22.00
CA GLY A 298 2.01 17.35 -22.55
C GLY A 298 3.32 17.61 -23.32
N LEU A 299 4.05 16.56 -23.72
CA LEU A 299 5.30 16.67 -24.49
C LEU A 299 5.07 16.76 -26.01
N SER A 300 3.82 16.63 -26.45
CA SER A 300 3.44 16.59 -27.87
C SER A 300 2.93 17.96 -28.32
N GLN A 301 3.82 18.85 -28.74
CA GLN A 301 3.41 20.02 -29.53
C GLN A 301 4.06 20.14 -30.91
N ASN A 302 5.00 19.28 -31.32
CA ASN A 302 5.75 19.56 -32.55
C ASN A 302 5.96 18.45 -33.59
N ASN A 303 5.34 17.26 -33.51
CA ASN A 303 5.45 16.31 -34.64
C ASN A 303 4.17 15.50 -34.84
N ALA A 304 3.62 15.56 -36.06
CA ALA A 304 2.38 14.93 -36.51
C ALA A 304 2.44 13.38 -36.66
N ASN A 305 3.47 12.73 -36.10
CA ASN A 305 3.55 11.27 -36.01
C ASN A 305 3.31 10.87 -34.56
N ILE A 306 2.03 10.74 -34.18
CA ILE A 306 1.62 10.30 -32.85
C ILE A 306 1.92 8.80 -32.75
N SER A 307 3.10 8.45 -32.24
CA SER A 307 3.28 7.12 -31.66
C SER A 307 2.61 7.13 -30.29
N HIS A 308 1.60 6.27 -30.08
CA HIS A 308 0.98 5.96 -28.77
C HIS A 308 1.97 5.28 -27.83
N LYS A 309 3.08 5.95 -27.52
CA LYS A 309 4.09 5.43 -26.62
C LYS A 309 3.70 5.79 -25.20
N LEU A 310 3.47 4.75 -24.40
CA LEU A 310 3.28 4.90 -22.96
C LEU A 310 4.57 5.40 -22.31
N LYS A 311 4.41 6.32 -21.36
CA LYS A 311 5.49 6.88 -20.57
C LYS A 311 5.22 6.61 -19.10
N LYS A 312 6.24 6.08 -18.43
CA LYS A 312 6.25 5.84 -16.99
C LYS A 312 6.46 7.15 -16.24
N ILE A 313 5.54 7.50 -15.36
CA ILE A 313 5.53 8.75 -14.58
C ILE A 313 5.51 8.42 -13.08
N PRO A 314 6.42 8.98 -12.27
CA PRO A 314 6.38 8.80 -10.82
C PRO A 314 5.24 9.63 -10.19
N LEU A 315 4.56 9.03 -9.22
CA LEU A 315 3.51 9.60 -8.38
C LEU A 315 3.91 9.41 -6.92
N ASN A 316 4.49 10.45 -6.32
CA ASN A 316 4.91 10.45 -4.91
C ASN A 316 5.00 11.90 -4.39
N SER A 317 5.30 12.06 -3.10
CA SER A 317 5.38 13.35 -2.41
C SER A 317 6.43 14.33 -2.94
N ASN A 318 7.33 13.93 -3.86
CA ASN A 318 8.26 14.87 -4.49
C ASN A 318 7.51 15.89 -5.38
N ASP A 319 6.36 15.50 -5.93
CA ASP A 319 5.42 16.45 -6.53
C ASP A 319 4.50 17.02 -5.44
N LYS A 320 4.72 18.30 -5.10
CA LYS A 320 3.95 19.01 -4.06
C LYS A 320 2.47 19.14 -4.41
N LEU A 321 2.14 19.30 -5.70
CA LEU A 321 0.74 19.38 -6.12
C LEU A 321 0.09 18.01 -5.98
N PHE A 322 0.77 16.94 -6.40
CA PHE A 322 0.26 15.58 -6.18
C PHE A 322 0.05 15.27 -4.70
N SER A 323 1.01 15.62 -3.83
CA SER A 323 0.88 15.46 -2.38
C SER A 323 -0.33 16.19 -1.80
N GLN A 324 -0.75 17.31 -2.38
CA GLN A 324 -1.96 18.02 -1.97
C GLN A 324 -3.23 17.31 -2.47
N LEU A 325 -3.21 16.76 -3.68
CA LEU A 325 -4.39 16.22 -4.36
C LEU A 325 -4.70 14.76 -4.01
N ARG A 326 -3.67 13.93 -3.84
CA ARG A 326 -3.76 12.46 -3.81
C ARG A 326 -4.81 11.91 -2.85
N ASP A 327 -4.89 12.50 -1.66
CA ASP A 327 -5.72 12.04 -0.55
C ASP A 327 -7.11 12.73 -0.54
N MET A 328 -7.37 13.66 -1.46
CA MET A 328 -8.65 14.37 -1.55
C MET A 328 -9.69 13.51 -2.27
N ASN A 329 -10.97 13.68 -1.92
CA ASN A 329 -12.06 13.14 -2.72
C ASN A 329 -12.05 13.79 -4.12
N PHE A 330 -12.30 13.01 -5.16
CA PHE A 330 -12.21 13.49 -6.54
C PHE A 330 -13.16 14.66 -6.85
N ALA A 331 -14.31 14.74 -6.18
CA ALA A 331 -15.30 15.79 -6.37
C ALA A 331 -14.71 17.21 -6.20
N VAL A 332 -13.70 17.37 -5.33
CA VAL A 332 -13.13 18.68 -4.99
C VAL A 332 -11.85 19.04 -5.76
N VAL A 333 -11.23 18.06 -6.42
CA VAL A 333 -9.94 18.20 -7.12
C VAL A 333 -9.98 19.28 -8.20
N GLY A 334 -11.05 19.33 -9.00
CA GLY A 334 -11.19 20.33 -10.07
C GLY A 334 -11.20 21.77 -9.56
N GLY A 335 -11.77 22.01 -8.38
CA GLY A 335 -11.77 23.31 -7.71
C GLY A 335 -10.35 23.72 -7.28
N ILE A 336 -9.60 22.80 -6.69
CA ILE A 336 -8.21 23.04 -6.26
C ILE A 336 -7.29 23.29 -7.46
N LEU A 337 -7.39 22.50 -8.53
CA LEU A 337 -6.62 22.72 -9.76
C LEU A 337 -6.89 24.10 -10.35
N SER A 338 -8.14 24.55 -10.34
CA SER A 338 -8.52 25.89 -10.80
C SER A 338 -7.91 27.00 -9.93
N GLN A 339 -7.82 26.81 -8.61
CA GLN A 339 -7.16 27.76 -7.71
C GLN A 339 -5.65 27.80 -7.94
N VAL A 340 -5.01 26.64 -8.08
CA VAL A 340 -3.57 26.53 -8.36
C VAL A 340 -3.23 27.15 -9.72
N ALA A 341 -4.06 26.94 -10.74
CA ALA A 341 -3.89 27.56 -12.05
C ALA A 341 -3.91 29.10 -11.98
N ARG A 342 -4.86 29.68 -11.24
CA ARG A 342 -4.92 31.15 -11.02
C ARG A 342 -3.68 31.65 -10.29
N ARG A 343 -3.28 30.99 -9.20
CA ARG A 343 -2.06 31.34 -8.46
C ARG A 343 -0.82 31.36 -9.36
N ILE A 344 -0.62 30.29 -10.15
CA ILE A 344 0.54 30.18 -11.05
C ILE A 344 0.50 31.28 -12.12
N GLN A 345 -0.68 31.58 -12.68
CA GLN A 345 -0.86 32.66 -13.65
C GLN A 345 -0.48 34.03 -13.04
N ASP A 346 -0.97 34.33 -11.84
CA ASP A 346 -0.65 35.56 -11.10
C ASP A 346 0.86 35.67 -10.82
N ASP A 347 1.50 34.57 -10.42
CA ASP A 347 2.95 34.48 -10.19
C ASP A 347 3.76 34.75 -11.47
N TYR A 348 3.27 34.29 -12.63
CA TYR A 348 3.87 34.60 -13.93
C TYR A 348 3.70 36.07 -14.33
N GLU A 349 2.54 36.68 -14.06
CA GLU A 349 2.27 38.09 -14.36
C GLU A 349 3.08 39.03 -13.48
N GLY A 350 3.43 38.60 -12.26
CA GLY A 350 4.37 39.28 -11.38
C GLY A 350 5.72 39.62 -12.04
N ARG A 351 6.11 38.91 -13.11
CA ARG A 351 7.30 39.25 -13.93
C ARG A 351 7.29 40.68 -14.47
N HIS A 352 6.10 41.23 -14.75
CA HIS A 352 5.94 42.58 -15.30
C HIS A 352 6.10 43.67 -14.22
N GLN A 353 6.08 43.30 -12.94
CA GLN A 353 6.24 44.20 -11.80
C GLN A 353 7.72 44.34 -11.35
N VAL A 354 8.59 43.48 -11.86
CA VAL A 354 10.02 43.44 -11.56
C VAL A 354 10.75 44.59 -12.28
N LYS A 355 11.34 45.53 -11.54
CA LYS A 355 12.00 46.72 -12.10
C LYS A 355 13.51 46.82 -11.82
N THR A 356 13.99 46.16 -10.77
CA THR A 356 15.41 46.23 -10.36
C THR A 356 16.17 44.96 -10.71
N VAL A 357 17.49 45.06 -10.91
CA VAL A 357 18.37 43.92 -11.23
C VAL A 357 18.33 42.84 -10.14
N SER A 358 18.21 43.22 -8.86
CA SER A 358 18.04 42.25 -7.76
C SER A 358 16.73 41.45 -7.91
N GLN A 359 15.61 42.14 -8.15
CA GLN A 359 14.31 41.48 -8.33
C GLN A 359 14.28 40.60 -9.58
N ILE A 360 15.00 40.96 -10.65
CA ILE A 360 15.15 40.10 -11.85
C ILE A 360 15.87 38.81 -11.49
N ARG A 361 16.98 38.90 -10.74
CA ARG A 361 17.72 37.72 -10.29
C ARG A 361 16.86 36.82 -9.41
N ASP A 362 16.12 37.40 -8.48
CA ASP A 362 15.23 36.66 -7.57
C ASP A 362 14.08 35.98 -8.34
N PHE A 363 13.52 36.64 -9.35
CA PHE A 363 12.50 36.07 -10.23
C PHE A 363 13.05 34.91 -11.09
N ILE A 364 14.24 35.05 -11.67
CA ILE A 364 14.90 33.98 -12.44
C ILE A 364 15.13 32.75 -11.55
N GLY A 365 15.51 32.94 -10.28
CA GLY A 365 15.63 31.84 -9.32
C GLY A 365 14.30 31.11 -9.09
N LYS A 366 13.18 31.84 -9.00
CA LYS A 366 11.83 31.27 -8.85
C LYS A 366 11.28 30.63 -10.13
N LEU A 367 11.72 31.08 -11.30
CA LEU A 367 11.18 30.66 -12.61
C LEU A 367 11.32 29.15 -12.86
N ASN A 368 12.40 28.52 -12.39
CA ASN A 368 12.59 27.08 -12.53
C ASN A 368 11.54 26.30 -11.73
N ASN A 369 11.25 26.73 -10.50
CA ASN A 369 10.21 26.12 -9.67
C ASN A 369 8.82 26.35 -10.28
N LEU A 370 8.53 27.57 -10.75
CA LEU A 370 7.26 27.88 -11.42
C LEU A 370 7.04 27.02 -12.68
N ARG A 371 8.09 26.76 -13.47
CA ARG A 371 8.01 25.86 -14.63
C ARG A 371 7.70 24.42 -14.22
N ALA A 372 8.33 23.92 -13.16
CA ALA A 372 8.06 22.58 -12.63
C ALA A 372 6.62 22.48 -12.11
N GLU A 373 6.15 23.47 -11.33
CA GLU A 373 4.77 23.55 -10.85
C GLU A 373 3.76 23.63 -12.01
N HIS A 374 4.05 24.40 -13.06
CA HIS A 374 3.18 24.49 -14.24
C HIS A 374 3.14 23.17 -15.02
N GLN A 375 4.25 22.44 -15.12
CA GLN A 375 4.29 21.11 -15.74
C GLN A 375 3.48 20.09 -14.93
N SER A 376 3.63 20.09 -13.61
CA SER A 376 2.83 19.26 -12.69
C SER A 376 1.33 19.58 -12.80
N LEU A 377 0.97 20.86 -12.76
CA LEU A 377 -0.42 21.32 -12.94
C LEU A 377 -1.01 20.80 -14.25
N ARG A 378 -0.26 20.89 -15.35
CA ARG A 378 -0.72 20.40 -16.67
C ARG A 378 -0.95 18.89 -16.66
N LEU A 379 -0.03 18.12 -16.10
CA LEU A 379 -0.18 16.67 -15.96
C LEU A 379 -1.44 16.31 -15.18
N HIS A 380 -1.63 16.90 -14.00
CA HIS A 380 -2.78 16.61 -13.15
C HIS A 380 -4.10 17.12 -13.71
N THR A 381 -4.10 18.22 -14.46
CA THR A 381 -5.27 18.70 -15.21
C THR A 381 -5.68 17.69 -16.27
N ASN A 382 -4.73 17.21 -17.08
CA ASN A 382 -5.00 16.22 -18.12
C ASN A 382 -5.50 14.89 -17.54
N MET A 383 -4.88 14.39 -16.47
CA MET A 383 -5.35 13.16 -15.80
C MET A 383 -6.75 13.34 -15.23
N THR A 384 -7.03 14.51 -14.62
CA THR A 384 -8.36 14.81 -14.06
C THR A 384 -9.42 14.86 -15.16
N GLU A 385 -9.12 15.44 -16.32
CA GLU A 385 -10.06 15.44 -17.46
C GLU A 385 -10.39 14.03 -17.95
N GLU A 386 -9.40 13.15 -18.08
CA GLU A 386 -9.63 11.75 -18.49
C GLU A 386 -10.40 10.96 -17.43
N ILE A 387 -10.03 11.09 -16.13
CA ILE A 387 -10.79 10.45 -15.04
C ILE A 387 -12.22 10.98 -15.02
N ARG A 388 -12.44 12.27 -15.31
CA ARG A 388 -13.79 12.84 -15.36
C ARG A 388 -14.65 12.21 -16.46
N LYS A 389 -14.07 11.86 -17.62
CA LYS A 389 -14.79 11.13 -18.66
C LYS A 389 -15.27 9.76 -18.16
N TYR A 390 -14.40 9.07 -17.41
CA TYR A 390 -14.74 7.79 -16.77
C TYR A 390 -15.84 7.94 -15.72
N THR A 391 -15.77 8.94 -14.84
CA THR A 391 -16.76 9.12 -13.75
C THR A 391 -18.12 9.67 -14.21
N LEU A 392 -18.18 10.33 -15.38
CA LEU A 392 -19.43 10.82 -15.96
C LEU A 392 -20.17 9.76 -16.80
N ASP A 393 -19.56 8.60 -17.00
CA ASP A 393 -20.15 7.51 -17.75
C ASP A 393 -21.38 6.91 -17.05
N GLN A 394 -22.41 6.52 -17.81
CA GLN A 394 -23.66 6.01 -17.24
C GLN A 394 -23.47 4.65 -16.58
N ASP A 395 -22.64 3.78 -17.16
CA ASP A 395 -22.37 2.46 -16.58
C ASP A 395 -21.59 2.61 -15.28
N PHE A 396 -20.62 3.52 -15.23
CA PHE A 396 -19.92 3.86 -13.99
C PHE A 396 -20.88 4.33 -12.89
N ASN A 397 -21.77 5.28 -13.21
CA ASN A 397 -22.71 5.81 -12.23
C ASN A 397 -23.68 4.74 -11.72
N LYS A 398 -24.19 3.87 -12.59
CA LYS A 398 -25.06 2.77 -12.19
C LYS A 398 -24.33 1.74 -11.33
N PHE A 399 -23.09 1.40 -11.70
CA PHE A 399 -22.22 0.51 -10.95
C PHE A 399 -21.96 1.04 -9.54
N LEU A 400 -21.60 2.32 -9.43
CA LEU A 400 -21.33 2.99 -8.15
C LEU A 400 -22.58 3.08 -7.27
N GLU A 401 -23.74 3.41 -7.85
CA GLU A 401 -25.03 3.44 -7.14
C GLU A 401 -25.35 2.09 -6.49
N VAL A 402 -25.14 0.99 -7.21
CA VAL A 402 -25.40 -0.36 -6.67
C VAL A 402 -24.39 -0.72 -5.59
N GLN A 403 -23.11 -0.36 -5.75
CA GLN A 403 -22.09 -0.55 -4.70
C GLN A 403 -22.46 0.18 -3.40
N GLN A 404 -22.84 1.47 -3.50
CA GLN A 404 -23.23 2.30 -2.38
C GLN A 404 -24.45 1.73 -1.65
N ASN A 405 -25.46 1.29 -2.40
CA ASN A 405 -26.62 0.60 -1.84
C ASN A 405 -26.23 -0.68 -1.09
N PHE A 406 -25.33 -1.51 -1.64
CA PHE A 406 -24.88 -2.72 -0.97
C PHE A 406 -24.15 -2.44 0.34
N VAL A 407 -23.21 -1.49 0.38
CA VAL A 407 -22.54 -1.15 1.65
C VAL A 407 -23.49 -0.50 2.66
N ALA A 408 -24.51 0.25 2.20
CA ALA A 408 -25.63 0.70 3.02
C ALA A 408 -26.58 -0.46 3.45
N GLY A 409 -26.31 -1.69 3.02
CA GLY A 409 -27.09 -2.93 3.22
C GLY A 409 -28.52 -2.83 2.68
N ILE A 410 -28.68 -2.10 1.59
CA ILE A 410 -29.90 -2.03 0.79
C ILE A 410 -29.72 -2.99 -0.39
N THR A 411 -30.39 -4.14 -0.30
CA THR A 411 -30.40 -5.14 -1.37
C THR A 411 -31.81 -5.28 -1.92
N SER A 412 -31.98 -5.05 -3.22
CA SER A 412 -33.28 -5.15 -3.91
C SER A 412 -33.22 -6.16 -5.05
N HIS A 413 -34.39 -6.53 -5.60
CA HIS A 413 -34.47 -7.36 -6.81
C HIS A 413 -33.76 -6.70 -7.99
N ASN A 414 -33.98 -5.39 -8.17
CA ASN A 414 -33.39 -4.61 -9.26
C ASN A 414 -31.85 -4.63 -9.23
N HIS A 415 -31.24 -4.68 -8.04
CA HIS A 415 -29.77 -4.79 -7.93
C HIS A 415 -29.26 -6.16 -8.41
N VAL A 416 -30.02 -7.22 -8.18
CA VAL A 416 -29.69 -8.58 -8.65
C VAL A 416 -29.88 -8.68 -10.16
N GLU A 417 -30.95 -8.11 -10.70
CA GLU A 417 -31.20 -7.99 -12.15
C GLU A 417 -30.10 -7.19 -12.84
N TYR A 418 -29.59 -6.12 -12.22
CA TYR A 418 -28.49 -5.37 -12.79
C TYR A 418 -27.22 -6.24 -12.94
N ILE A 419 -26.85 -7.04 -11.94
CA ILE A 419 -25.70 -7.96 -12.05
C ILE A 419 -25.93 -8.97 -13.19
N GLU A 420 -27.15 -9.48 -13.34
CA GLU A 420 -27.52 -10.36 -14.46
C GLU A 420 -27.37 -9.65 -15.82
N GLU A 421 -27.83 -8.40 -15.93
CA GLU A 421 -27.66 -7.57 -17.12
C GLU A 421 -26.18 -7.34 -17.45
N MET A 422 -25.32 -7.06 -16.46
CA MET A 422 -23.87 -6.94 -16.66
C MET A 422 -23.27 -8.20 -17.28
N ILE A 423 -23.68 -9.37 -16.78
CA ILE A 423 -23.25 -10.67 -17.33
C ILE A 423 -23.75 -10.82 -18.76
N ASN A 424 -25.04 -10.57 -19.02
CA ASN A 424 -25.64 -10.71 -20.34
C ASN A 424 -24.98 -9.78 -21.38
N ASN A 425 -24.59 -8.58 -20.97
CA ASN A 425 -23.89 -7.59 -21.80
C ASN A 425 -22.38 -7.85 -21.91
N GLN A 426 -21.87 -8.95 -21.34
CA GLN A 426 -20.44 -9.30 -21.34
C GLN A 426 -19.53 -8.18 -20.80
N GLN A 427 -20.01 -7.45 -19.79
CA GLN A 427 -19.18 -6.45 -19.11
C GLN A 427 -18.00 -7.10 -18.40
N SER A 428 -17.03 -6.30 -17.95
CA SER A 428 -15.83 -6.78 -17.26
C SER A 428 -16.17 -7.82 -16.17
N ILE A 429 -15.52 -8.98 -16.24
CA ILE A 429 -15.68 -10.03 -15.24
C ILE A 429 -15.20 -9.54 -13.86
N GLN A 430 -14.17 -8.68 -13.81
CA GLN A 430 -13.70 -8.07 -12.57
C GLN A 430 -14.79 -7.23 -11.91
N GLN A 431 -15.42 -6.32 -12.65
CA GLN A 431 -16.52 -5.49 -12.14
C GLN A 431 -17.71 -6.34 -11.69
N THR A 432 -18.07 -7.35 -12.48
CA THR A 432 -19.14 -8.31 -12.15
C THR A 432 -18.84 -9.05 -10.84
N ILE A 433 -17.63 -9.58 -10.68
CA ILE A 433 -17.20 -10.26 -9.45
C ILE A 433 -17.17 -9.30 -8.26
N ARG A 434 -16.75 -8.05 -8.43
CA ARG A 434 -16.74 -7.04 -7.35
C ARG A 434 -18.15 -6.82 -6.80
N LEU A 435 -19.16 -6.63 -7.67
CA LEU A 435 -20.56 -6.47 -7.23
C LEU A 435 -21.15 -7.74 -6.64
N LEU A 436 -20.90 -8.89 -7.27
CA LEU A 436 -21.34 -10.18 -6.74
C LEU A 436 -20.71 -10.49 -5.37
N GLY A 437 -19.44 -10.10 -5.21
CA GLY A 437 -18.70 -10.18 -3.98
C GLY A 437 -19.30 -9.31 -2.88
N LEU A 438 -19.56 -8.03 -3.18
CA LEU A 438 -20.25 -7.12 -2.27
C LEU A 438 -21.61 -7.67 -1.84
N LEU A 439 -22.44 -8.13 -2.79
CA LEU A 439 -23.74 -8.74 -2.50
C LEU A 439 -23.58 -9.93 -1.53
N SER A 440 -22.61 -10.81 -1.77
CA SER A 440 -22.34 -11.96 -0.90
C SER A 440 -21.90 -11.53 0.50
N LEU A 441 -20.93 -10.61 0.59
CA LEU A 441 -20.35 -10.15 1.85
C LEU A 441 -21.38 -9.45 2.74
N VAL A 442 -22.18 -8.52 2.19
CA VAL A 442 -23.16 -7.74 2.97
C VAL A 442 -24.40 -8.56 3.35
N SER A 443 -24.67 -9.65 2.63
CA SER A 443 -25.80 -10.56 2.88
C SER A 443 -25.44 -11.77 3.75
N GLY A 444 -24.16 -12.01 4.03
CA GLY A 444 -23.69 -13.22 4.71
C GLY A 444 -23.71 -14.48 3.83
N GLY A 445 -23.67 -14.30 2.50
CA GLY A 445 -23.76 -15.36 1.50
C GLY A 445 -24.99 -15.23 0.60
N VAL A 446 -24.94 -15.88 -0.57
CA VAL A 446 -26.00 -15.84 -1.58
C VAL A 446 -26.90 -17.06 -1.46
N ARG A 447 -28.22 -16.88 -1.53
CA ARG A 447 -29.19 -17.99 -1.44
C ARG A 447 -28.94 -19.03 -2.53
N ALA A 448 -29.19 -20.31 -2.22
CA ALA A 448 -28.87 -21.44 -3.08
C ALA A 448 -29.32 -21.27 -4.55
N LYS A 449 -30.57 -20.85 -4.80
CA LYS A 449 -31.09 -20.67 -6.16
C LYS A 449 -30.30 -19.61 -6.94
N SER A 450 -30.09 -18.43 -6.36
CA SER A 450 -29.34 -17.33 -6.98
C SER A 450 -27.85 -17.66 -7.11
N PHE A 451 -27.28 -18.40 -6.16
CA PHE A 451 -25.89 -18.84 -6.19
C PHE A 451 -25.63 -19.76 -7.39
N GLU A 452 -26.45 -20.80 -7.60
CA GLU A 452 -26.32 -21.69 -8.76
C GLU A 452 -26.61 -20.96 -10.08
N PHE A 453 -27.56 -20.00 -10.07
CA PHE A 453 -27.84 -19.15 -11.22
C PHE A 453 -26.59 -18.37 -11.66
N PHE A 454 -26.00 -17.55 -10.78
CA PHE A 454 -24.82 -16.77 -11.13
C PHE A 454 -23.63 -17.63 -11.54
N ARG A 455 -23.42 -18.78 -10.89
CA ARG A 455 -22.38 -19.73 -11.32
C ARG A 455 -22.58 -20.19 -12.76
N LYS A 456 -23.82 -20.55 -13.11
CA LYS A 456 -24.16 -20.98 -14.46
C LYS A 456 -23.94 -19.86 -15.47
N GLU A 457 -24.46 -18.66 -15.22
CA GLU A 457 -24.35 -17.54 -16.16
C GLU A 457 -22.90 -17.09 -16.35
N ILE A 458 -22.10 -16.99 -15.28
CA ILE A 458 -20.68 -16.62 -15.39
C ILE A 458 -19.91 -17.63 -16.25
N VAL A 459 -20.11 -18.93 -16.03
CA VAL A 459 -19.43 -19.97 -16.81
C VAL A 459 -19.88 -19.98 -18.26
N GLN A 460 -21.18 -19.79 -18.52
CA GLN A 460 -21.72 -19.77 -19.89
C GLN A 460 -21.26 -18.55 -20.68
N THR A 461 -21.12 -17.40 -20.03
CA THR A 461 -20.77 -16.15 -20.69
C THR A 461 -19.26 -15.93 -20.81
N TYR A 462 -18.50 -16.14 -19.73
CA TYR A 462 -17.06 -15.84 -19.71
C TYR A 462 -16.17 -17.07 -19.98
N GLY A 463 -16.72 -18.28 -19.87
CA GLY A 463 -16.04 -19.53 -20.20
C GLY A 463 -15.84 -20.49 -19.02
N TYR A 464 -15.61 -21.77 -19.36
CA TYR A 464 -15.57 -22.88 -18.40
C TYR A 464 -14.40 -22.84 -17.41
N GLN A 465 -13.32 -22.15 -17.76
CA GLN A 465 -12.19 -21.92 -16.85
C GLN A 465 -12.58 -21.19 -15.57
N HIS A 466 -13.65 -20.39 -15.60
CA HIS A 466 -14.12 -19.64 -14.43
C HIS A 466 -14.83 -20.52 -13.40
N ILE A 467 -14.99 -21.82 -13.65
CA ILE A 467 -15.39 -22.75 -12.59
C ILE A 467 -14.35 -22.79 -11.45
N ILE A 468 -13.06 -22.68 -11.80
CA ILE A 468 -11.96 -22.60 -10.84
C ILE A 468 -11.97 -21.22 -10.17
N THR A 469 -12.18 -20.14 -10.93
CA THR A 469 -12.37 -18.80 -10.37
C THR A 469 -13.47 -18.80 -9.30
N LEU A 470 -14.66 -19.33 -9.61
CA LEU A 470 -15.79 -19.39 -8.68
C LEU A 470 -15.50 -20.23 -7.42
N ASP A 471 -14.72 -21.31 -7.55
CA ASP A 471 -14.24 -22.09 -6.40
C ASP A 471 -13.27 -21.27 -5.53
N ASN A 472 -12.32 -20.58 -6.14
CA ASN A 472 -11.39 -19.68 -5.45
C ASN A 472 -12.14 -18.59 -4.68
N LEU A 473 -13.10 -17.92 -5.33
CA LEU A 473 -13.94 -16.90 -4.71
C LEU A 473 -14.74 -17.43 -3.52
N SER A 474 -15.22 -18.67 -3.61
CA SER A 474 -15.94 -19.33 -2.51
C SER A 474 -15.02 -19.67 -1.34
N LYS A 475 -13.79 -20.14 -1.60
CA LYS A 475 -12.79 -20.48 -0.58
C LYS A 475 -12.37 -19.27 0.25
N VAL A 476 -12.15 -18.12 -0.38
CA VAL A 476 -11.79 -16.88 0.32
C VAL A 476 -13.00 -16.15 0.91
N GLY A 477 -14.21 -16.64 0.67
CA GLY A 477 -15.46 -16.08 1.21
C GLY A 477 -15.99 -14.86 0.45
N LEU A 478 -15.42 -14.51 -0.70
CA LEU A 478 -15.87 -13.39 -1.53
C LEU A 478 -17.21 -13.70 -2.20
N PHE A 479 -17.38 -14.91 -2.74
CA PHE A 479 -18.66 -15.36 -3.30
C PHE A 479 -19.02 -16.75 -2.78
N LYS A 480 -19.81 -16.80 -1.70
CA LYS A 480 -20.21 -18.07 -1.06
C LYS A 480 -21.73 -18.28 -1.05
N LYS A 481 -22.11 -19.55 -0.99
CA LYS A 481 -23.48 -19.98 -0.72
C LYS A 481 -23.86 -19.67 0.73
N TYR A 482 -25.08 -19.18 0.93
CA TYR A 482 -25.64 -18.99 2.25
C TYR A 482 -25.74 -20.33 3.00
N ASP A 483 -25.16 -20.40 4.18
CA ASP A 483 -24.98 -21.61 5.00
C ASP A 483 -25.93 -21.66 6.20
N GLY A 484 -26.85 -20.70 6.34
CA GLY A 484 -27.72 -20.58 7.51
C GLY A 484 -27.11 -19.80 8.67
N SER A 485 -25.85 -19.35 8.55
CA SER A 485 -25.23 -18.51 9.57
C SER A 485 -25.93 -17.15 9.70
N LYS A 486 -25.84 -16.56 10.89
CA LYS A 486 -26.38 -15.23 11.14
C LYS A 486 -25.51 -14.20 10.40
N ASN A 487 -26.14 -13.38 9.57
CA ASN A 487 -25.46 -12.25 8.95
C ASN A 487 -25.03 -11.22 10.01
N THR A 488 -23.73 -10.99 10.13
CA THR A 488 -23.14 -10.06 11.10
C THR A 488 -22.97 -8.64 10.57
N TYR A 489 -22.99 -8.43 9.25
CA TYR A 489 -22.71 -7.15 8.62
C TYR A 489 -23.60 -6.01 9.12
N PRO A 490 -24.94 -6.16 9.28
CA PRO A 490 -25.78 -5.08 9.80
C PRO A 490 -25.39 -4.62 11.21
N SER A 491 -24.92 -5.54 12.04
CA SER A 491 -24.46 -5.24 13.41
C SER A 491 -23.12 -4.52 13.39
N VAL A 492 -22.18 -4.99 12.56
CA VAL A 492 -20.89 -4.31 12.35
C VAL A 492 -21.10 -2.90 11.82
N ARG A 493 -21.91 -2.74 10.77
CA ARG A 493 -22.22 -1.46 10.13
C ARG A 493 -22.76 -0.44 11.12
N LYS A 494 -23.73 -0.85 11.95
CA LYS A 494 -24.35 0.01 12.96
C LYS A 494 -23.37 0.37 14.08
N ASN A 495 -22.69 -0.62 14.65
CA ASN A 495 -21.87 -0.41 15.84
C ASN A 495 -20.56 0.32 15.55
N LEU A 496 -19.99 0.14 14.35
CA LEU A 496 -18.77 0.82 13.91
C LEU A 496 -19.05 2.09 13.08
N LYS A 497 -20.32 2.47 12.89
CA LYS A 497 -20.72 3.63 12.07
C LYS A 497 -20.02 3.65 10.72
N ILE A 498 -20.17 2.53 10.00
CA ILE A 498 -19.54 2.33 8.69
C ILE A 498 -20.16 3.23 7.62
N ILE A 499 -21.42 3.63 7.79
CA ILE A 499 -22.10 4.57 6.92
C ILE A 499 -22.29 5.90 7.65
N VAL A 500 -21.88 6.97 6.99
CA VAL A 500 -22.07 8.36 7.41
C VAL A 500 -22.84 9.06 6.30
N ASP A 501 -24.02 9.57 6.65
CA ASP A 501 -24.85 10.36 5.74
C ASP A 501 -24.28 11.80 5.69
N ASP A 502 -24.52 12.51 4.58
CA ASP A 502 -24.17 13.94 4.38
C ASP A 502 -22.69 14.28 4.63
N VAL A 503 -21.78 13.55 3.98
CA VAL A 503 -20.34 13.83 4.06
C VAL A 503 -19.99 15.11 3.32
N ASP A 504 -19.27 16.02 3.97
CA ASP A 504 -18.65 17.18 3.30
C ASP A 504 -17.32 16.75 2.67
N GLU A 505 -17.27 16.64 1.34
CA GLU A 505 -16.02 16.30 0.64
C GLU A 505 -15.00 17.44 0.58
N TYR A 506 -15.42 18.69 0.79
CA TYR A 506 -14.52 19.86 0.82
C TYR A 506 -13.80 19.98 2.15
N ASN A 507 -14.52 19.76 3.26
CA ASN A 507 -13.98 19.80 4.61
C ASN A 507 -14.37 18.52 5.37
N PRO A 508 -13.75 17.37 5.04
CA PRO A 508 -14.14 16.09 5.61
C PRO A 508 -13.93 16.07 7.13
N ASN A 509 -14.93 15.54 7.84
CA ASN A 509 -14.93 15.37 9.29
C ASN A 509 -14.83 13.89 9.72
N ASP A 510 -14.86 12.97 8.76
CA ASP A 510 -14.78 11.53 8.99
C ASP A 510 -14.08 10.85 7.81
N ILE A 511 -13.43 9.71 8.08
CA ILE A 511 -12.76 8.89 7.06
C ILE A 511 -13.69 8.40 5.94
N SER A 512 -15.01 8.45 6.12
CA SER A 512 -16.00 8.08 5.10
C SER A 512 -15.92 8.91 3.81
N TYR A 513 -15.24 10.06 3.82
CA TYR A 513 -15.06 10.92 2.65
C TYR A 513 -14.35 10.23 1.49
N VAL A 514 -13.49 9.24 1.76
CA VAL A 514 -12.72 8.53 0.70
C VAL A 514 -13.60 7.65 -0.21
N TYR A 515 -14.84 7.36 0.23
CA TYR A 515 -15.87 6.66 -0.54
C TYR A 515 -17.23 7.40 -0.52
N SER A 516 -17.24 8.70 -0.22
CA SER A 516 -18.46 9.54 -0.17
C SER A 516 -19.59 8.90 0.66
N GLY A 517 -19.27 8.45 1.89
CA GLY A 517 -20.26 7.96 2.86
C GLY A 517 -19.92 6.61 3.48
N TYR A 518 -19.09 5.79 2.84
CA TYR A 518 -18.59 4.53 3.40
C TYR A 518 -17.22 4.71 4.06
N ALA A 519 -17.12 4.40 5.35
CA ALA A 519 -15.86 4.35 6.08
C ALA A 519 -15.23 2.94 5.97
N PRO A 520 -13.98 2.82 5.49
CA PRO A 520 -13.28 1.54 5.43
C PRO A 520 -13.30 0.80 6.78
N ILE A 521 -13.83 -0.43 6.82
CA ILE A 521 -13.97 -1.18 8.07
C ILE A 521 -12.59 -1.34 8.73
N SER A 522 -11.58 -1.71 7.94
CA SER A 522 -10.18 -1.84 8.37
C SER A 522 -9.66 -0.60 9.13
N VAL A 523 -9.82 0.59 8.55
CA VAL A 523 -9.37 1.86 9.14
C VAL A 523 -10.24 2.24 10.33
N ARG A 524 -11.52 1.88 10.30
CA ARG A 524 -12.40 2.04 11.46
C ARG A 524 -11.98 1.20 12.65
N LEU A 525 -11.44 -0.01 12.43
CA LEU A 525 -10.87 -0.81 13.50
C LEU A 525 -9.66 -0.09 14.13
N ILE A 526 -8.80 0.47 13.30
CA ILE A 526 -7.61 1.22 13.74
C ILE A 526 -8.02 2.46 14.54
N GLN A 527 -9.01 3.20 14.07
CA GLN A 527 -9.57 4.33 14.80
C GLN A 527 -10.10 3.89 16.18
N CYS A 528 -10.87 2.80 16.24
CA CYS A 528 -11.39 2.26 17.49
C CYS A 528 -10.27 1.85 18.48
N ALA A 529 -9.16 1.32 17.96
CA ALA A 529 -8.01 0.92 18.77
C ALA A 529 -7.22 2.10 19.33
N CYS A 530 -7.25 3.24 18.63
CA CYS A 530 -6.52 4.46 19.00
C CYS A 530 -7.33 5.40 19.90
N LEU A 531 -8.66 5.38 19.80
CA LEU A 531 -9.55 6.20 20.63
C LEU A 531 -9.51 5.77 22.10
N SER A 532 -9.56 6.75 23.00
CA SER A 532 -9.61 6.49 24.44
C SER A 532 -10.87 5.70 24.82
N PRO A 533 -10.81 4.70 25.72
CA PRO A 533 -11.97 3.93 26.16
C PRO A 533 -13.13 4.78 26.71
N ASN A 534 -12.80 5.98 27.21
CA ASN A 534 -13.74 6.94 27.78
C ASN A 534 -14.35 7.90 26.74
N ASN A 535 -13.79 7.98 25.53
CA ASN A 535 -14.23 8.87 24.46
C ASN A 535 -14.79 8.02 23.30
N LYS A 536 -15.94 7.38 23.53
CA LYS A 536 -16.64 6.54 22.53
C LYS A 536 -17.44 7.33 21.50
N SER A 537 -17.36 8.66 21.51
CA SER A 537 -18.12 9.50 20.58
C SER A 537 -17.47 9.47 19.20
N MET A 538 -17.74 8.41 18.44
CA MET A 538 -17.63 8.50 16.98
C MET A 538 -18.64 9.55 16.47
N PRO A 539 -18.39 10.27 15.38
CA PRO A 539 -19.32 11.25 14.82
C PRO A 539 -20.73 10.66 14.65
N MET A 540 -21.77 11.46 14.90
CA MET A 540 -23.17 10.98 14.90
C MET A 540 -23.66 10.72 13.47
N SER A 541 -24.22 9.53 13.21
CA SER A 541 -24.96 9.27 11.97
C SER A 541 -26.38 9.82 12.12
N GLY A 542 -26.82 10.65 11.18
CA GLY A 542 -28.24 10.75 10.84
C GLY A 542 -28.72 9.41 10.29
N THR A 543 -30.02 9.14 10.36
CA THR A 543 -30.64 8.03 9.63
C THR A 543 -31.72 8.64 8.76
N THR A 544 -31.34 9.15 7.60
CA THR A 544 -32.29 9.65 6.58
C THR A 544 -31.81 9.21 5.20
N SER A 545 -32.75 8.69 4.41
CA SER A 545 -32.50 8.00 3.13
C SER A 545 -31.64 8.82 2.15
N LEU A 546 -30.54 8.21 1.70
CA LEU A 546 -29.50 8.84 0.88
C LEU A 546 -29.85 9.13 -0.60
N PHE A 547 -30.92 8.57 -1.20
CA PHE A 547 -30.88 8.37 -2.66
C PHE A 547 -32.12 8.81 -3.46
N TYR A 548 -32.61 10.03 -3.26
CA TYR A 548 -33.55 10.66 -4.22
C TYR A 548 -32.89 11.73 -5.12
N SER A 549 -31.56 11.89 -5.08
CA SER A 549 -30.85 12.93 -5.84
C SER A 549 -29.61 12.36 -6.55
N THR A 550 -29.83 11.55 -7.58
CA THR A 550 -28.80 11.14 -8.54
C THR A 550 -28.44 12.33 -9.44
N SER A 551 -27.63 13.27 -8.94
CA SER A 551 -26.93 14.28 -9.78
C SER A 551 -25.69 14.89 -9.12
N LEU A 552 -24.98 14.15 -8.25
CA LEU A 552 -23.85 14.70 -7.46
C LEU A 552 -22.57 14.97 -8.28
N LEU A 553 -22.50 14.57 -9.56
CA LEU A 553 -21.38 14.88 -10.46
C LEU A 553 -21.69 15.99 -11.49
N SER A 554 -22.85 16.65 -11.39
CA SER A 554 -23.19 17.81 -12.22
C SER A 554 -23.33 19.07 -11.38
N SER A 555 -22.23 19.80 -11.19
CA SER A 555 -22.24 21.11 -10.56
C SER A 555 -23.00 22.12 -11.44
N SER A 556 -24.21 22.50 -11.02
CA SER A 556 -24.88 23.73 -11.49
C SER A 556 -24.89 24.73 -10.34
N ASN A 557 -24.29 25.90 -10.57
CA ASN A 557 -24.28 27.04 -9.68
C ASN A 557 -25.70 27.47 -9.28
N SER A 558 -25.97 27.56 -7.98
CA SER A 558 -26.96 28.49 -7.47
C SER A 558 -26.67 28.88 -6.02
N ASN A 559 -26.37 30.16 -5.83
CA ASN A 559 -26.33 30.85 -4.54
C ASN A 559 -27.71 30.82 -3.88
N ALA A 560 -27.79 30.38 -2.62
CA ALA A 560 -28.90 30.71 -1.75
C ALA A 560 -28.40 30.88 -0.31
N TYR A 561 -28.36 32.15 0.11
CA TYR A 561 -28.28 32.57 1.50
C TYR A 561 -29.47 32.01 2.28
N THR A 562 -29.24 31.32 3.40
CA THR A 562 -30.20 31.32 4.51
C THR A 562 -29.48 31.35 5.86
N SER A 563 -30.13 32.07 6.76
CA SER A 563 -29.66 32.69 7.98
C SER A 563 -29.64 31.77 9.19
N ASP A 564 -28.68 32.06 10.08
CA ASP A 564 -28.56 31.63 11.46
C ASP A 564 -29.88 31.56 12.23
N ASN A 565 -29.99 30.57 13.12
CA ASN A 565 -30.54 30.81 14.44
C ASN A 565 -29.98 29.86 15.50
N ASN A 566 -29.34 30.49 16.49
CA ASN A 566 -28.85 29.94 17.73
C ASN A 566 -29.94 29.22 18.54
N ASN A 567 -29.56 28.12 19.20
CA ASN A 567 -29.99 27.90 20.59
C ASN A 567 -29.03 26.95 21.30
N SER A 568 -28.21 27.54 22.17
CA SER A 568 -27.40 26.88 23.18
C SER A 568 -28.29 26.46 24.35
N SER A 569 -28.14 25.21 24.81
CA SER A 569 -28.51 24.84 26.17
C SER A 569 -27.41 24.00 26.79
N SER A 570 -26.77 24.61 27.78
CA SER A 570 -25.69 24.10 28.59
C SER A 570 -26.23 23.16 29.66
N LEU A 571 -25.65 21.96 29.76
CA LEU A 571 -25.78 21.10 30.93
C LEU A 571 -24.37 20.66 31.36
N ASN A 572 -23.89 21.37 32.38
CA ASN A 572 -22.71 21.06 33.17
C ASN A 572 -22.88 19.68 33.82
N ASN A 573 -21.91 18.79 33.61
CA ASN A 573 -21.63 17.72 34.56
C ASN A 573 -20.11 17.63 34.77
N ASN A 574 -19.67 18.32 35.82
CA ASN A 574 -18.34 18.15 36.41
C ASN A 574 -18.27 16.78 37.08
N ASN A 575 -17.40 15.91 36.57
CA ASN A 575 -16.78 14.86 37.37
C ASN A 575 -15.30 14.75 36.99
N ASN A 576 -14.49 15.51 37.73
CA ASN A 576 -13.04 15.42 37.73
C ASN A 576 -12.60 14.07 38.30
N ASN A 577 -12.11 13.19 37.43
CA ASN A 577 -11.12 12.18 37.78
C ASN A 577 -9.97 12.29 36.77
N ASN A 578 -9.07 13.24 37.06
CA ASN A 578 -7.78 13.36 36.38
C ASN A 578 -6.87 12.20 36.82
N SER A 579 -7.02 11.07 36.13
CA SER A 579 -5.88 10.20 35.84
C SER A 579 -5.61 10.36 34.35
N ASN A 580 -4.56 11.11 33.99
CA ASN A 580 -4.03 11.16 32.63
C ASN A 580 -3.62 9.73 32.22
N SER A 581 -4.56 8.96 31.67
CA SER A 581 -4.28 7.69 31.05
C SER A 581 -3.56 8.00 29.73
N ASN A 582 -2.24 7.83 29.70
CA ASN A 582 -1.49 7.74 28.45
C ASN A 582 -2.27 6.81 27.52
N SER A 583 -2.88 7.32 26.45
CA SER A 583 -3.70 6.53 25.52
C SER A 583 -2.82 5.50 24.84
N THR A 584 -2.78 4.28 25.37
CA THR A 584 -2.12 3.12 24.74
C THR A 584 -3.11 2.49 23.78
N VAL A 585 -2.65 2.09 22.59
CA VAL A 585 -3.51 1.39 21.62
C VAL A 585 -4.03 0.11 22.27
N SER A 586 -5.35 -0.11 22.21
CA SER A 586 -6.00 -1.28 22.80
C SER A 586 -7.35 -1.54 22.16
N TRP A 587 -7.76 -2.81 22.10
CA TRP A 587 -9.10 -3.19 21.63
C TRP A 587 -10.20 -3.02 22.68
N LYS A 588 -9.84 -2.57 23.88
CA LYS A 588 -10.73 -2.48 25.03
C LYS A 588 -11.95 -1.61 24.76
N GLY A 589 -13.13 -2.17 24.97
CA GLY A 589 -14.43 -1.50 24.77
C GLY A 589 -15.07 -1.76 23.41
N TRP A 590 -14.37 -2.44 22.49
CA TRP A 590 -14.83 -2.78 21.14
C TRP A 590 -14.86 -4.28 20.87
N GLU A 591 -14.46 -5.12 21.83
CA GLU A 591 -14.22 -6.55 21.64
C GLU A 591 -15.46 -7.29 21.11
N GLU A 592 -16.65 -6.97 21.63
CA GLU A 592 -17.90 -7.61 21.22
C GLU A 592 -18.23 -7.39 19.74
N VAL A 593 -17.95 -6.19 19.21
CA VAL A 593 -18.17 -5.87 17.80
C VAL A 593 -17.08 -6.51 16.94
N LEU A 594 -15.83 -6.50 17.42
CA LEU A 594 -14.69 -7.11 16.72
C LEU A 594 -14.80 -8.64 16.62
N LYS A 595 -15.48 -9.31 17.57
CA LYS A 595 -15.79 -10.75 17.49
C LYS A 595 -16.73 -11.11 16.33
N LEU A 596 -17.47 -10.14 15.79
CA LEU A 596 -18.35 -10.34 14.63
C LEU A 596 -17.59 -10.41 13.30
N LEU A 597 -16.32 -10.00 13.29
CA LEU A 597 -15.43 -10.01 12.13
C LEU A 597 -14.52 -11.25 12.13
N PRO A 598 -14.05 -11.71 10.96
CA PRO A 598 -13.20 -12.90 10.85
C PRO A 598 -11.90 -12.84 11.66
N GLY A 599 -11.42 -14.01 12.10
CA GLY A 599 -10.10 -14.17 12.72
C GLY A 599 -10.01 -13.80 14.22
N PRO A 600 -8.95 -14.27 14.91
CA PRO A 600 -8.72 -13.96 16.32
C PRO A 600 -8.33 -12.49 16.53
N LEU A 601 -8.55 -12.03 17.76
CA LEU A 601 -8.08 -10.75 18.29
C LEU A 601 -6.94 -11.04 19.27
N PHE A 602 -5.88 -10.24 19.24
CA PHE A 602 -4.81 -10.33 20.25
C PHE A 602 -4.23 -8.96 20.60
N GLU A 603 -3.62 -8.90 21.77
CA GLU A 603 -2.94 -7.74 22.33
C GLU A 603 -1.78 -8.23 23.21
N GLU A 604 -0.55 -7.85 22.87
CA GLU A 604 0.68 -8.27 23.54
C GLU A 604 1.49 -7.04 23.98
N GLU A 605 2.02 -7.12 25.19
CA GLU A 605 3.00 -6.16 25.72
C GLU A 605 4.38 -6.82 25.77
N GLN A 606 5.37 -6.10 25.28
CA GLN A 606 6.73 -6.61 25.13
C GLN A 606 7.64 -5.96 26.16
N ALA A 607 8.44 -6.78 26.85
CA ALA A 607 9.47 -6.28 27.75
C ALA A 607 10.56 -5.56 26.93
N VAL A 608 10.81 -4.29 27.28
CA VAL A 608 11.90 -3.50 26.69
C VAL A 608 13.14 -3.65 27.60
N PRO A 609 14.37 -3.80 27.06
CA PRO A 609 15.59 -3.96 27.85
C PRO A 609 15.72 -2.85 28.90
N SER A 610 15.48 -3.22 30.16
CA SER A 610 15.33 -2.30 31.28
C SER A 610 16.68 -2.08 31.94
N ASN A 611 17.42 -1.05 31.50
CA ASN A 611 18.60 -0.59 32.26
C ASN A 611 18.82 0.92 32.22
N SER A 612 17.77 1.71 32.01
CA SER A 612 17.93 3.16 32.01
C SER A 612 16.77 3.85 32.70
N ILE A 613 17.14 4.64 33.71
CA ILE A 613 16.37 5.68 34.40
C ILE A 613 15.85 6.78 33.40
N TYR A 614 15.97 6.54 32.09
CA TYR A 614 15.68 7.45 30.98
C TYR A 614 14.30 7.25 30.35
N PHE A 615 13.50 6.26 30.80
CA PHE A 615 12.11 6.08 30.36
C PHE A 615 11.21 7.31 30.63
N ASN A 616 11.65 8.26 31.45
CA ASN A 616 10.89 9.45 31.84
C ASN A 616 11.23 10.74 31.07
N LYS A 617 11.93 10.67 29.92
CA LYS A 617 12.29 11.88 29.15
C LYS A 617 11.92 11.89 27.66
N LYS A 618 11.02 11.02 27.19
CA LYS A 618 10.23 11.38 25.99
C LYS A 618 9.28 12.49 26.43
N ASN A 619 9.39 13.68 25.83
CA ASN A 619 8.53 14.82 26.11
C ASN A 619 7.07 14.37 26.08
N GLN A 620 6.32 14.65 27.15
CA GLN A 620 4.88 14.32 27.24
C GLN A 620 4.02 14.95 26.13
N ASN A 621 4.62 15.82 25.30
CA ASN A 621 3.98 16.52 24.18
C ASN A 621 4.31 15.94 22.79
N GLN A 622 5.08 14.85 22.67
CA GLN A 622 5.39 14.27 21.36
C GLN A 622 4.31 13.26 20.94
N ARG A 623 3.81 13.40 19.71
CA ARG A 623 2.86 12.44 19.10
C ARG A 623 3.50 11.05 19.05
N LYS A 624 2.69 10.01 19.33
CA LYS A 624 3.14 8.61 19.31
C LYS A 624 3.17 8.07 17.90
N ILE A 625 4.14 7.21 17.58
CA ILE A 625 4.28 6.61 16.25
C ILE A 625 3.74 5.18 16.28
N SER A 626 2.85 4.84 15.34
CA SER A 626 2.29 3.49 15.22
C SER A 626 2.50 2.93 13.82
N ILE A 627 3.07 1.73 13.69
CA ILE A 627 3.04 1.01 12.43
C ILE A 627 1.67 0.34 12.27
N VAL A 628 1.00 0.58 11.16
CA VAL A 628 -0.18 -0.17 10.73
C VAL A 628 0.27 -1.13 9.63
N LEU A 629 0.20 -2.43 9.90
CA LEU A 629 0.58 -3.49 8.99
C LEU A 629 -0.64 -4.19 8.39
N PHE A 630 -0.83 -4.08 7.08
CA PHE A 630 -1.83 -4.83 6.32
C PHE A 630 -1.22 -6.10 5.71
N LEU A 631 -1.82 -7.26 6.03
CA LEU A 631 -1.43 -8.57 5.49
C LEU A 631 -2.39 -9.00 4.38
N GLY A 632 -1.88 -9.13 3.16
CA GLY A 632 -2.67 -9.36 1.95
C GLY A 632 -3.16 -8.09 1.27
N GLY A 633 -2.56 -6.95 1.61
CA GLY A 633 -2.66 -5.70 0.86
C GLY A 633 -3.54 -4.60 1.48
N CYS A 634 -3.24 -3.36 1.12
CA CYS A 634 -4.06 -2.18 1.41
C CYS A 634 -4.34 -1.34 0.16
N THR A 635 -5.42 -0.56 0.20
CA THR A 635 -5.83 0.36 -0.88
C THR A 635 -5.31 1.79 -0.64
N PHE A 636 -5.28 2.61 -1.69
CA PHE A 636 -4.96 4.04 -1.55
C PHE A 636 -5.99 4.78 -0.68
N THR A 637 -7.26 4.41 -0.74
CA THR A 637 -8.29 4.98 0.16
C THR A 637 -8.06 4.65 1.64
N GLU A 638 -7.54 3.46 1.96
CA GLU A 638 -7.16 3.12 3.34
C GLU A 638 -5.95 3.94 3.78
N ILE A 639 -4.99 4.18 2.88
CA ILE A 639 -3.83 5.04 3.11
C ILE A 639 -4.27 6.49 3.37
N SER A 640 -5.10 7.07 2.50
CA SER A 640 -5.65 8.42 2.67
C SER A 640 -6.45 8.57 3.95
N SER A 641 -7.23 7.54 4.31
CA SER A 641 -7.97 7.53 5.58
C SER A 641 -7.05 7.54 6.81
N LEU A 642 -5.93 6.80 6.77
CA LEU A 642 -4.96 6.81 7.87
C LEU A 642 -4.20 8.14 7.96
N ARG A 643 -3.85 8.75 6.83
CA ARG A 643 -3.31 10.11 6.79
C ARG A 643 -4.29 11.12 7.38
N PHE A 644 -5.56 11.01 7.04
CA PHE A 644 -6.62 11.84 7.62
C PHE A 644 -6.73 11.64 9.15
N LEU A 645 -6.75 10.40 9.64
CA LEU A 645 -6.76 10.11 11.08
C LEU A 645 -5.52 10.66 11.80
N SER A 646 -4.36 10.63 11.14
CA SER A 646 -3.12 11.22 11.66
C SER A 646 -3.23 12.75 11.82
N GLN A 647 -4.20 13.42 11.21
CA GLN A 647 -4.39 14.86 11.40
C GLN A 647 -5.35 15.19 12.56
N GLN A 648 -6.11 14.20 13.05
CA GLN A 648 -7.11 14.40 14.10
C GLN A 648 -6.49 14.54 15.50
N GLU A 649 -6.95 15.54 16.26
CA GLU A 649 -6.40 15.88 17.58
C GLU A 649 -6.67 14.81 18.65
N ASP A 650 -7.77 14.07 18.51
CA ASP A 650 -8.21 13.01 19.42
C ASP A 650 -7.44 11.69 19.24
N ILE A 651 -6.76 11.51 18.10
CA ILE A 651 -5.94 10.33 17.81
C ILE A 651 -4.53 10.46 18.41
N GLN A 652 -3.94 11.67 18.40
CA GLN A 652 -2.61 12.00 18.93
C GLN A 652 -1.48 11.03 18.48
N ARG A 653 -1.59 10.50 17.26
CA ARG A 653 -0.67 9.48 16.72
C ARG A 653 -0.33 9.72 15.28
N ASP A 654 0.92 9.44 14.92
CA ASP A 654 1.38 9.40 13.54
C ASP A 654 1.44 7.94 13.08
N PHE A 655 0.90 7.69 11.89
CA PHE A 655 0.85 6.35 11.32
C PHE A 655 1.95 6.17 10.28
N ILE A 656 2.69 5.07 10.40
CA ILE A 656 3.52 4.53 9.32
C ILE A 656 2.80 3.31 8.77
N ILE A 657 2.45 3.34 7.51
CA ILE A 657 1.69 2.28 6.86
C ILE A 657 2.69 1.29 6.29
N LEU A 658 2.56 0.02 6.67
CA LEU A 658 3.30 -1.10 6.10
C LEU A 658 2.31 -2.06 5.48
N THR A 659 2.61 -2.58 4.29
CA THR A 659 1.75 -3.58 3.65
C THR A 659 2.57 -4.66 2.97
N THR A 660 1.99 -5.85 2.84
CA THR A 660 2.57 -6.87 1.95
C THR A 660 2.58 -6.40 0.50
N ASP A 661 1.55 -5.69 0.06
CA ASP A 661 1.43 -5.12 -1.28
C ASP A 661 0.38 -3.98 -1.34
N ILE A 662 0.42 -3.15 -2.37
CA ILE A 662 -0.67 -2.21 -2.66
C ILE A 662 -1.68 -2.89 -3.59
N ILE A 663 -2.97 -2.84 -3.25
CA ILE A 663 -4.03 -3.54 -3.99
C ILE A 663 -5.22 -2.63 -4.29
N ASN A 664 -6.05 -3.05 -5.23
CA ASN A 664 -7.39 -2.54 -5.47
C ASN A 664 -8.34 -3.69 -5.81
N GLY A 665 -9.60 -3.38 -6.11
CA GLY A 665 -10.60 -4.39 -6.42
C GLY A 665 -10.26 -5.23 -7.63
N ASN A 666 -9.65 -4.63 -8.65
CA ASN A 666 -9.28 -5.33 -9.88
C ASN A 666 -8.09 -6.26 -9.63
N THR A 667 -7.00 -5.77 -9.01
CA THR A 667 -5.81 -6.59 -8.75
C THR A 667 -6.08 -7.72 -7.77
N LEU A 668 -6.93 -7.50 -6.75
CA LEU A 668 -7.36 -8.58 -5.85
C LEU A 668 -8.15 -9.63 -6.61
N VAL A 669 -9.13 -9.24 -7.43
CA VAL A 669 -9.95 -10.19 -8.21
C VAL A 669 -9.10 -10.92 -9.25
N ASP A 670 -8.21 -10.22 -9.95
CA ASP A 670 -7.31 -10.82 -10.95
C ASP A 670 -6.42 -11.90 -10.32
N SER A 671 -5.96 -11.71 -9.08
CA SER A 671 -5.20 -12.74 -8.36
C SER A 671 -6.01 -14.03 -8.09
N LEU A 672 -7.34 -13.96 -8.10
CA LEU A 672 -8.24 -15.09 -7.87
C LEU A 672 -8.79 -15.70 -9.17
N ILE A 673 -8.69 -14.97 -10.29
CA ILE A 673 -9.09 -15.43 -11.61
C ILE A 673 -8.06 -16.45 -12.11
N ASN A 674 -8.55 -17.63 -12.52
CA ASN A 674 -7.72 -18.58 -13.24
C ASN A 674 -7.48 -18.07 -14.66
N GLN A 675 -6.27 -17.61 -14.94
CA GLN A 675 -5.81 -17.26 -16.29
C GLN A 675 -5.35 -18.56 -16.99
N ILE A 676 -5.80 -18.79 -18.23
CA ILE A 676 -5.33 -19.89 -19.09
C ILE A 676 -4.02 -19.51 -19.74
#